data_AF-A0A485LJ60-F1
#
_entry.id   AF-A0A485LJ60-F1
#
_cell.length_a   1.000
_cell.length_b   1.000
_cell.length_c   1.000
_cell.angle_alpha   90.00
_cell.angle_beta   90.00
_cell.angle_gamma   90.00
#
_symmetry.space_group_name_H-M   'P 1'
#
loop_
_entity.id
_entity.type
_entity.pdbx_description
1 polymer ?
#
loop_
_entity_poly.entity_id
_entity_poly.type
_entity_poly.pdbx_seq_one_letter_code
_entity_poly.pdbx_strand_id
1 'polypeptide(L)'
;MSSLGWFTRAALLAAHVVVGVVTWSLLDVLPRDVYWFCLLEMNISTKVAYLAIVLVVPPLILVCFRFAAAKYAGVLHGLCVVCLLAREAQDPQVNLATSSIGVACALLAHLSTWTLTDTVLAFSPDRSCSPVTLSISGTTIAIPTLIWLRWGAKSLNPLLAANAATALTVFVAYVPGALAAAALVYHRARFATHEQLPTSPLSSKHPRGTPPRPLYQCRAAVGISIRVLALASLFFLTQWLYAAPTAVPRWLGAPTSTSWVGLVALLVGTFLGQILPPRLPPLFLLVGVICFAVPPRTSAAALPLIGTALMALALPSLWLHLLPLVFAPWSDEPTVHPVGTDAAAVTMPPKDDDPTQLNSTTSPTSPQDSYGLSTTTSSSIVGCTTFVFLLVYLVFVALTIVLTCYNYLPQELAFLRGQRYTLLYVASILVVVATVSSPGDRRPAPSERLWLASTRMAVLTAICLVVVLPVVVLRAAVYLPPGSRMPPSTGGAPGTTSDVRIFSFNVYQGFNRAGTNNFVPILRMIQDFDPHVIALQESDTMQMGSGEIDLTDFLASTLGMYSYANPRTDEDSFGCTMFSVFPIDVSMSEGGILPSPIGENACLQRVTLDVHGTALSLVNVHLGNDGMAEKQLQLDAIVQHVVASGSGTGPLLLVGDFNTRKYTSQYNALVHDSALADAGVPANCIPTYDMGASTPIEFIFYRNLTCIQFDYPHTYSQFETADSFPRIGHFNLTRRA
;
A
#
# COMPACT_ATOMS: atom_id res chain seq x y z
N MET A 1 37.20 17.84 -6.83
CA MET A 1 36.01 18.31 -6.09
C MET A 1 36.19 17.91 -4.63
N SER A 2 36.09 18.83 -3.68
CA SER A 2 36.18 18.53 -2.25
C SER A 2 34.98 17.70 -1.79
N SER A 3 35.19 16.72 -0.90
CA SER A 3 34.12 15.92 -0.31
C SER A 3 33.03 16.81 0.29
N LEU A 4 31.77 16.42 0.15
CA LEU A 4 30.64 17.20 0.67
C LEU A 4 30.68 17.22 2.21
N GLY A 5 30.31 18.34 2.81
CA GLY A 5 30.17 18.43 4.27
C GLY A 5 29.13 17.44 4.80
N TRP A 6 29.33 16.98 6.04
CA TRP A 6 28.41 16.02 6.67
C TRP A 6 26.97 16.52 6.73
N PHE A 7 26.77 17.77 7.17
CA PHE A 7 25.43 18.39 7.25
C PHE A 7 24.72 18.41 5.89
N THR A 8 25.44 18.70 4.81
CA THR A 8 24.85 18.73 3.47
C THR A 8 24.44 17.33 3.00
N ARG A 9 25.23 16.28 3.29
CA ARG A 9 24.84 14.90 2.97
C ARG A 9 23.61 14.45 3.75
N ALA A 10 23.56 14.76 5.05
CA ALA A 10 22.40 14.47 5.89
C ALA A 10 21.14 15.21 5.40
N ALA A 11 21.26 16.49 5.04
CA ALA A 11 20.16 17.27 4.48
C ALA A 11 19.66 16.70 3.13
N LEU A 12 20.58 16.29 2.24
CA LEU A 12 20.21 15.65 0.97
C LEU A 12 19.52 14.30 1.18
N LEU A 13 19.99 13.49 2.14
CA LEU A 13 19.31 12.24 2.49
C LEU A 13 17.92 12.52 3.04
N ALA A 14 17.76 13.48 3.95
CA ALA A 14 16.46 13.88 4.48
C ALA A 14 15.52 14.36 3.37
N ALA A 15 16.02 15.14 2.40
CA ALA A 15 15.26 15.53 1.22
C ALA A 15 14.78 14.31 0.42
N HIS A 16 15.66 13.31 0.21
CA HIS A 16 15.28 12.06 -0.44
C HIS A 16 14.24 11.24 0.36
N VAL A 17 14.27 11.28 1.70
CA VAL A 17 13.22 10.66 2.54
C VAL A 17 11.88 11.35 2.27
N VAL A 18 11.84 12.68 2.30
CA VAL A 18 10.59 13.43 2.13
C VAL A 18 9.97 13.19 0.74
N VAL A 19 10.77 13.28 -0.34
CA VAL A 19 10.25 12.99 -1.68
C VAL A 19 9.92 11.50 -1.85
N GLY A 20 10.57 10.61 -1.10
CA GLY A 20 10.21 9.20 -0.98
C GLY A 20 8.83 9.01 -0.36
N VAL A 21 8.50 9.73 0.72
CA VAL A 21 7.17 9.69 1.37
C VAL A 21 6.09 10.14 0.39
N VAL A 22 6.35 11.22 -0.35
CA VAL A 22 5.47 11.70 -1.43
C VAL A 22 5.29 10.63 -2.52
N THR A 23 6.37 9.98 -2.93
CA THR A 23 6.34 8.92 -3.95
C THR A 23 5.48 7.74 -3.52
N TRP A 24 5.72 7.19 -2.33
CA TRP A 24 4.93 6.08 -1.80
C TRP A 24 3.46 6.46 -1.62
N SER A 25 3.16 7.68 -1.17
CA SER A 25 1.79 8.15 -1.04
C SER A 25 1.03 8.23 -2.37
N LEU A 26 1.71 8.65 -3.45
CA LEU A 26 1.13 8.68 -4.80
C LEU A 26 0.91 7.26 -5.35
N LEU A 27 1.86 6.36 -5.11
CA LEU A 27 1.75 4.96 -5.52
C LEU A 27 0.57 4.27 -4.83
N ASP A 28 0.34 4.52 -3.54
CA ASP A 28 -0.76 3.94 -2.76
C ASP A 28 -2.13 4.36 -3.27
N VAL A 29 -2.28 5.60 -3.76
CA VAL A 29 -3.59 6.12 -4.17
C VAL A 29 -3.90 5.91 -5.65
N LEU A 30 -2.90 5.64 -6.47
CA LEU A 30 -3.12 5.33 -7.88
C LEU A 30 -4.06 4.12 -8.09
N PRO A 31 -3.86 2.93 -7.48
CA PRO A 31 -4.79 1.81 -7.60
C PRO A 31 -6.23 2.19 -7.20
N ARG A 32 -6.37 3.01 -6.15
CA ARG A 32 -7.64 3.51 -5.67
C ARG A 32 -8.37 4.37 -6.69
N ASP A 33 -7.67 5.36 -7.26
CA ASP A 33 -8.28 6.24 -8.25
C ASP A 33 -8.65 5.44 -9.52
N VAL A 34 -7.81 4.49 -9.94
CA VAL A 34 -8.10 3.61 -11.08
C VAL A 34 -9.35 2.76 -10.82
N TYR A 35 -9.42 2.17 -9.63
CA TYR A 35 -10.52 1.32 -9.23
C TYR A 35 -11.85 2.09 -9.19
N TRP A 36 -11.86 3.29 -8.60
CA TRP A 36 -13.03 4.16 -8.62
C TRP A 36 -13.52 4.46 -10.04
N PHE A 37 -12.61 4.77 -10.97
CA PHE A 37 -12.97 5.04 -12.36
C PHE A 37 -13.59 3.84 -13.08
N CYS A 38 -13.18 2.64 -12.69
CA CYS A 38 -13.76 1.39 -13.16
C CYS A 38 -15.17 1.17 -12.62
N LEU A 39 -15.40 1.48 -11.33
CA LEU A 39 -16.71 1.41 -10.70
C LEU A 39 -17.73 2.36 -11.35
N LEU A 40 -17.34 3.59 -11.66
CA LEU A 40 -18.26 4.63 -12.16
C LEU A 40 -18.90 4.29 -13.52
N GLU A 41 -18.14 3.71 -14.45
CA GLU A 41 -18.63 3.44 -15.82
C GLU A 41 -18.86 1.95 -16.10
N MET A 42 -18.56 1.07 -15.13
CA MET A 42 -18.55 -0.39 -15.31
C MET A 42 -17.81 -0.84 -16.59
N ASN A 43 -16.80 -0.07 -17.04
CA ASN A 43 -16.08 -0.27 -18.30
C ASN A 43 -14.57 -0.21 -18.09
N ILE A 44 -14.03 -1.31 -17.56
CA ILE A 44 -12.63 -1.45 -17.13
C ILE A 44 -11.65 -1.38 -18.32
N SER A 45 -12.02 -1.92 -19.49
CA SER A 45 -11.07 -2.22 -20.58
C SER A 45 -10.51 -0.97 -21.29
N THR A 46 -11.33 0.05 -21.53
CA THR A 46 -10.94 1.24 -22.30
C THR A 46 -10.14 2.25 -21.46
N LYS A 47 -10.39 2.31 -20.14
CA LYS A 47 -9.71 3.24 -19.22
C LYS A 47 -8.40 2.71 -18.66
N VAL A 48 -8.27 1.39 -18.48
CA VAL A 48 -6.99 0.77 -18.11
C VAL A 48 -5.95 0.94 -19.22
N ALA A 49 -6.37 0.93 -20.49
CA ALA A 49 -5.50 1.25 -21.62
C ALA A 49 -4.97 2.71 -21.56
N TYR A 50 -5.83 3.66 -21.20
CA TYR A 50 -5.44 5.06 -21.01
C TYR A 50 -4.43 5.22 -19.86
N LEU A 51 -4.66 4.53 -18.74
CA LEU A 51 -3.74 4.53 -17.60
C LEU A 51 -2.39 3.88 -17.93
N ALA A 52 -2.41 2.76 -18.65
CA ALA A 52 -1.20 2.10 -19.13
C ALA A 52 -0.38 3.03 -20.02
N ILE A 53 -1.02 3.82 -20.89
CA ILE A 53 -0.33 4.83 -21.68
C ILE A 53 0.31 5.88 -20.76
N VAL A 54 -0.42 6.46 -19.80
CA VAL A 54 0.11 7.55 -18.95
C VAL A 54 1.20 7.09 -17.99
N LEU A 55 1.16 5.84 -17.49
CA LEU A 55 2.14 5.31 -16.54
C LEU A 55 3.36 4.67 -17.21
N VAL A 56 3.19 4.10 -18.40
CA VAL A 56 4.26 3.34 -19.08
C VAL A 56 5.01 4.21 -20.08
N VAL A 57 4.34 5.12 -20.78
CA VAL A 57 4.94 5.91 -21.87
C VAL A 57 5.98 6.93 -21.38
N PRO A 58 5.75 7.74 -20.33
CA PRO A 58 6.74 8.74 -19.91
C PRO A 58 8.07 8.14 -19.41
N PRO A 59 8.09 7.09 -18.56
CA PRO A 59 9.34 6.43 -18.18
C PRO A 59 10.07 5.81 -19.37
N LEU A 60 9.34 5.24 -20.34
CA LEU A 60 9.92 4.68 -21.57
C LEU A 60 10.60 5.74 -22.44
N ILE A 61 9.92 6.86 -22.70
CA ILE A 61 10.44 7.95 -23.54
C ILE A 61 11.72 8.54 -22.92
N LEU A 62 11.75 8.67 -21.61
CA LEU A 62 12.78 9.46 -20.93
C LEU A 62 13.99 8.65 -20.48
N VAL A 63 14.00 7.33 -20.63
CA VAL A 63 15.26 6.57 -20.64
C VAL A 63 16.18 7.07 -21.76
N CYS A 64 15.63 7.53 -22.88
CA CYS A 64 16.40 8.18 -23.95
C CYS A 64 17.04 9.52 -23.50
N PHE A 65 16.53 10.13 -22.42
CA PHE A 65 17.01 11.36 -21.79
C PHE A 65 17.46 11.17 -20.33
N ARG A 66 17.84 9.95 -19.94
CA ARG A 66 18.08 9.52 -18.54
C ARG A 66 18.98 10.45 -17.73
N PHE A 67 20.04 10.99 -18.34
CA PHE A 67 20.96 11.90 -17.66
C PHE A 67 20.31 13.24 -17.32
N ALA A 68 19.50 13.79 -18.23
CA ALA A 68 18.76 15.02 -17.98
C ALA A 68 17.70 14.78 -16.90
N ALA A 69 16.94 13.68 -17.00
CA ALA A 69 15.92 13.33 -16.01
C ALA A 69 16.53 13.17 -14.60
N ALA A 70 17.66 12.46 -14.47
CA ALA A 70 18.34 12.27 -13.19
C ALA A 70 18.92 13.59 -12.64
N LYS A 71 19.55 14.40 -13.50
CA LYS A 71 20.10 15.72 -13.12
C LYS A 71 19.01 16.68 -12.64
N TYR A 72 17.81 16.61 -13.23
CA TYR A 72 16.67 17.46 -12.88
C TYR A 72 15.61 16.72 -12.04
N ALA A 73 15.97 15.61 -11.38
CA ALA A 73 15.05 14.82 -10.57
C ALA A 73 14.33 15.65 -9.49
N GLY A 74 14.98 16.66 -8.92
CA GLY A 74 14.35 17.60 -7.98
C GLY A 74 13.16 18.37 -8.58
N VAL A 75 13.19 18.70 -9.87
CA VAL A 75 12.06 19.36 -10.56
C VAL A 75 10.89 18.39 -10.69
N LEU A 76 11.18 17.14 -11.07
CA LEU A 76 10.17 16.08 -11.18
C LEU A 76 9.51 15.79 -9.82
N HIS A 77 10.29 15.76 -8.73
CA HIS A 77 9.74 15.66 -7.38
C HIS A 77 8.90 16.88 -6.99
N GLY A 78 9.28 18.08 -7.43
CA GLY A 78 8.46 19.29 -7.25
C GLY A 78 7.10 19.16 -7.96
N LEU A 79 7.08 18.62 -9.18
CA LEU A 79 5.84 18.32 -9.89
C LEU A 79 4.97 17.29 -9.14
N CYS A 80 5.57 16.30 -8.47
CA CYS A 80 4.82 15.35 -7.63
C CYS A 80 4.05 16.07 -6.52
N VAL A 81 4.67 17.07 -5.88
CA VAL A 81 4.02 17.89 -4.83
C VAL A 81 2.90 18.75 -5.42
N VAL A 82 3.10 19.32 -6.60
CA VAL A 82 2.05 20.07 -7.33
C VAL A 82 0.87 19.15 -7.69
N CYS A 83 1.14 17.93 -8.14
CA CYS A 83 0.11 16.94 -8.42
C CYS A 83 -0.69 16.59 -7.16
N LEU A 84 -0.04 16.42 -6.00
CA LEU A 84 -0.76 16.23 -4.73
C LEU A 84 -1.64 17.42 -4.37
N LEU A 85 -1.13 18.65 -4.50
CA LEU A 85 -1.89 19.88 -4.25
C LEU A 85 -3.11 20.02 -5.16
N ALA A 86 -2.98 19.66 -6.44
CA ALA A 86 -4.06 19.75 -7.41
C ALA A 86 -5.27 18.84 -7.08
N ARG A 87 -5.07 17.81 -6.24
CA ARG A 87 -6.14 16.89 -5.80
C ARG A 87 -7.12 17.50 -4.79
N GLU A 88 -6.76 18.62 -4.17
CA GLU A 88 -7.69 19.38 -3.31
C GLU A 88 -8.90 19.91 -4.08
N ALA A 89 -8.87 19.88 -5.43
CA ALA A 89 -10.01 20.23 -6.28
C ALA A 89 -11.19 19.23 -6.21
N GLN A 90 -11.02 18.04 -5.61
CA GLN A 90 -12.05 17.01 -5.40
C GLN A 90 -12.82 16.56 -6.66
N ASP A 91 -12.20 16.65 -7.83
CA ASP A 91 -12.74 16.10 -9.08
C ASP A 91 -12.08 14.74 -9.38
N PRO A 92 -12.86 13.66 -9.64
CA PRO A 92 -12.30 12.35 -9.99
C PRO A 92 -11.30 12.39 -11.15
N GLN A 93 -11.62 13.09 -12.24
CA GLN A 93 -10.82 13.05 -13.47
C GLN A 93 -9.49 13.76 -13.25
N VAL A 94 -9.54 14.91 -12.57
CA VAL A 94 -8.35 15.62 -12.12
C VAL A 94 -7.53 14.76 -11.16
N ASN A 95 -8.17 14.06 -10.21
CA ASN A 95 -7.48 13.17 -9.28
C ASN A 95 -6.74 12.04 -10.01
N LEU A 96 -7.41 11.35 -10.92
CA LEU A 96 -6.77 10.28 -11.70
C LEU A 96 -5.62 10.81 -12.56
N ALA A 97 -5.83 11.93 -13.26
CA ALA A 97 -4.81 12.53 -14.11
C ALA A 97 -3.59 12.98 -13.29
N THR A 98 -3.81 13.66 -12.17
CA THR A 98 -2.73 14.15 -11.30
C THR A 98 -2.01 13.01 -10.57
N SER A 99 -2.70 11.97 -10.12
CA SER A 99 -2.07 10.74 -9.61
C SER A 99 -1.18 10.11 -10.66
N SER A 100 -1.68 9.96 -11.89
CA SER A 100 -0.93 9.32 -12.97
C SER A 100 0.31 10.13 -13.35
N ILE A 101 0.17 11.45 -13.51
CA ILE A 101 1.29 12.36 -13.80
C ILE A 101 2.29 12.36 -12.64
N GLY A 102 1.82 12.43 -11.40
CA GLY A 102 2.66 12.43 -10.20
C GLY A 102 3.47 11.14 -10.06
N VAL A 103 2.82 9.98 -10.21
CA VAL A 103 3.49 8.67 -10.19
C VAL A 103 4.49 8.57 -11.34
N ALA A 104 4.12 8.98 -12.56
CA ALA A 104 5.05 9.00 -13.69
C ALA A 104 6.27 9.88 -13.43
N CYS A 105 6.10 11.08 -12.86
CA CYS A 105 7.20 11.98 -12.47
C CYS A 105 8.10 11.34 -11.39
N ALA A 106 7.50 10.72 -10.38
CA ALA A 106 8.24 10.09 -9.29
C ALA A 106 9.06 8.89 -9.79
N LEU A 107 8.42 7.97 -10.53
CA LEU A 107 9.08 6.81 -11.13
C LEU A 107 10.19 7.25 -12.08
N LEU A 108 9.93 8.27 -12.89
CA LEU A 108 10.95 8.85 -13.76
C LEU A 108 12.16 9.37 -12.97
N ALA A 109 11.93 10.15 -11.92
CA ALA A 109 12.99 10.72 -11.09
C ALA A 109 13.84 9.63 -10.44
N HIS A 110 13.19 8.62 -9.85
CA HIS A 110 13.87 7.52 -9.17
C HIS A 110 14.59 6.59 -10.15
N LEU A 111 13.89 6.06 -11.15
CA LEU A 111 14.46 5.10 -12.10
C LEU A 111 15.61 5.72 -12.90
N SER A 112 15.46 6.96 -13.39
CA SER A 112 16.56 7.63 -14.09
C SER A 112 17.78 7.81 -13.20
N THR A 113 17.58 8.19 -11.92
CA THR A 113 18.67 8.31 -10.95
C THR A 113 19.34 6.96 -10.67
N TRP A 114 18.56 5.90 -10.45
CA TRP A 114 19.07 4.58 -10.11
C TRP A 114 19.82 3.90 -11.25
N THR A 115 19.48 4.22 -12.50
CA THR A 115 20.22 3.71 -13.68
C THR A 115 21.65 4.24 -13.80
N LEU A 116 22.04 5.22 -12.98
CA LEU A 116 23.36 5.86 -13.02
C LEU A 116 24.26 5.45 -11.83
N THR A 117 23.98 4.31 -11.20
CA THR A 117 24.64 3.81 -9.99
C THR A 117 26.18 3.89 -10.06
N ASP A 118 26.78 3.47 -11.18
CA ASP A 118 28.25 3.44 -11.35
C ASP A 118 28.82 4.59 -12.20
N THR A 119 27.96 5.53 -12.61
CA THR A 119 28.36 6.63 -13.52
C THR A 119 28.56 7.96 -12.79
N VAL A 120 27.90 8.15 -11.65
CA VAL A 120 27.86 9.41 -10.91
C VAL A 120 28.98 9.48 -9.87
N LEU A 121 29.63 10.64 -9.78
CA LEU A 121 30.66 10.90 -8.78
C LEU A 121 30.11 10.85 -7.36
N ALA A 122 30.85 10.19 -6.47
CA ALA A 122 30.53 10.17 -5.06
C ALA A 122 30.83 11.50 -4.35
N PHE A 123 30.00 11.82 -3.37
CA PHE A 123 30.13 12.94 -2.44
C PHE A 123 31.03 12.63 -1.23
N SER A 124 31.36 11.37 -0.99
CA SER A 124 32.26 10.94 0.09
C SER A 124 33.58 10.36 -0.42
N PRO A 125 34.67 10.45 0.37
CA PRO A 125 35.97 9.90 -0.02
C PRO A 125 35.98 8.38 -0.22
N ASP A 126 35.21 7.65 0.59
CA ASP A 126 35.05 6.19 0.52
C ASP A 126 34.10 5.73 -0.61
N ARG A 127 33.63 6.68 -1.44
CA ARG A 127 32.67 6.49 -2.53
C ARG A 127 31.29 5.94 -2.10
N SER A 128 31.01 5.81 -0.81
CA SER A 128 29.75 5.23 -0.33
C SER A 128 28.55 6.15 -0.50
N CYS A 129 28.72 7.48 -0.40
CA CYS A 129 27.67 8.46 -0.58
C CYS A 129 27.70 9.03 -2.00
N SER A 130 26.68 8.79 -2.81
CA SER A 130 26.43 9.41 -4.11
C SER A 130 24.97 9.88 -4.18
N PRO A 131 24.58 10.74 -5.14
CA PRO A 131 23.17 11.04 -5.39
C PRO A 131 22.29 9.79 -5.46
N VAL A 132 22.80 8.74 -6.11
CA VAL A 132 22.09 7.47 -6.27
C VAL A 132 21.93 6.76 -4.93
N THR A 133 23.01 6.57 -4.17
CA THR A 133 22.90 5.88 -2.88
C THR A 133 22.07 6.66 -1.87
N LEU A 134 22.08 8.00 -1.90
CA LEU A 134 21.20 8.83 -1.08
C LEU A 134 19.73 8.68 -1.49
N SER A 135 19.42 8.66 -2.80
CA SER A 135 18.07 8.42 -3.31
C SER A 135 17.52 7.07 -2.87
N ILE A 136 18.29 5.98 -3.07
CA ILE A 136 17.89 4.63 -2.64
C ILE A 136 17.62 4.60 -1.13
N SER A 137 18.55 5.15 -0.34
CA SER A 137 18.42 5.19 1.12
C SER A 137 17.20 5.97 1.57
N GLY A 138 16.94 7.13 0.95
CA GLY A 138 15.82 7.98 1.26
C GLY A 138 14.50 7.27 0.97
N THR A 139 14.36 6.65 -0.20
CA THR A 139 13.17 5.89 -0.57
C THR A 139 12.93 4.68 0.35
N THR A 140 13.99 4.02 0.84
CA THR A 140 13.86 2.93 1.83
C THR A 140 13.43 3.44 3.20
N ILE A 141 14.02 4.53 3.70
CA ILE A 141 13.67 5.14 5.00
C ILE A 141 12.26 5.78 4.95
N ALA A 142 11.81 6.21 3.77
CA ALA A 142 10.48 6.75 3.56
C ALA A 142 9.37 5.74 3.86
N ILE A 143 9.60 4.43 3.66
CA ILE A 143 8.61 3.37 3.91
C ILE A 143 8.16 3.41 5.39
N PRO A 144 9.01 3.14 6.40
CA PRO A 144 8.58 3.22 7.79
C PRO A 144 8.09 4.62 8.18
N THR A 145 8.66 5.69 7.60
CA THR A 145 8.22 7.07 7.87
C THR A 145 6.75 7.28 7.48
N LEU A 146 6.35 6.84 6.29
CA LEU A 146 4.97 6.92 5.82
C LEU A 146 4.03 6.08 6.69
N ILE A 147 4.40 4.83 7.00
CA ILE A 147 3.52 3.96 7.79
C ILE A 147 3.30 4.52 9.20
N TRP A 148 4.33 5.08 9.85
CA TRP A 148 4.16 5.77 11.14
C TRP A 148 3.19 6.94 11.03
N LEU A 149 3.34 7.79 10.01
CA LEU A 149 2.43 8.91 9.76
C LEU A 149 0.98 8.42 9.56
N ARG A 150 0.77 7.34 8.77
CA ARG A 150 -0.55 6.72 8.59
C ARG A 150 -1.11 6.15 9.89
N TRP A 151 -0.29 5.50 10.70
CA TRP A 151 -0.72 5.00 12.01
C TRP A 151 -1.19 6.12 12.93
N GLY A 152 -0.47 7.25 12.95
CA GLY A 152 -0.93 8.47 13.62
C GLY A 152 -2.29 8.94 13.10
N ALA A 153 -2.45 8.96 11.78
CA ALA A 153 -3.64 9.40 11.07
C ALA A 153 -4.77 8.34 10.96
N LYS A 154 -4.86 7.36 11.88
CA LYS A 154 -5.94 6.34 11.90
C LYS A 154 -6.00 5.54 10.59
N SER A 155 -4.83 5.11 10.14
CA SER A 155 -4.58 4.38 8.89
C SER A 155 -4.89 5.13 7.60
N LEU A 156 -5.39 6.37 7.68
CA LEU A 156 -5.57 7.25 6.54
C LEU A 156 -4.22 7.69 5.98
N ASN A 157 -4.19 8.01 4.69
CA ASN A 157 -3.03 8.64 4.09
C ASN A 157 -3.02 10.15 4.45
N PRO A 158 -2.07 10.63 5.26
CA PRO A 158 -2.08 12.01 5.73
C PRO A 158 -1.76 13.03 4.64
N LEU A 159 -1.22 12.62 3.49
CA LEU A 159 -0.95 13.50 2.35
C LEU A 159 -2.18 13.73 1.49
N LEU A 160 -3.24 12.94 1.71
CA LEU A 160 -4.42 12.82 0.83
C LEU A 160 -5.74 12.82 1.62
N ALA A 161 -5.68 13.05 2.94
CA ALA A 161 -6.85 13.10 3.80
C ALA A 161 -7.66 14.36 3.50
N ALA A 162 -8.66 14.22 2.64
CA ALA A 162 -9.66 15.25 2.43
C ALA A 162 -10.27 15.63 3.79
N ASN A 163 -10.11 16.90 4.16
CA ASN A 163 -10.89 17.61 5.19
C ASN A 163 -10.45 17.49 6.65
N ALA A 164 -9.36 16.79 6.98
CA ALA A 164 -8.76 16.84 8.33
C ALA A 164 -7.47 17.67 8.30
N ALA A 165 -7.62 18.98 8.55
CA ALA A 165 -6.56 19.97 8.68
C ALA A 165 -5.71 20.19 7.41
N THR A 166 -6.29 20.84 6.39
CA THR A 166 -5.56 21.36 5.21
C THR A 166 -4.27 22.09 5.62
N ALA A 167 -4.31 22.86 6.71
CA ALA A 167 -3.12 23.50 7.26
C ALA A 167 -2.06 22.49 7.76
N LEU A 168 -2.46 21.44 8.47
CA LEU A 168 -1.54 20.41 8.96
C LEU A 168 -0.92 19.64 7.78
N THR A 169 -1.71 19.24 6.79
CA THR A 169 -1.21 18.58 5.57
C THR A 169 -0.23 19.48 4.81
N VAL A 170 -0.52 20.78 4.71
CA VAL A 170 0.38 21.76 4.10
C VAL A 170 1.71 21.85 4.86
N PHE A 171 1.69 22.02 6.18
CA PHE A 171 2.92 22.21 6.98
C PHE A 171 3.72 20.92 7.21
N VAL A 172 3.05 19.77 7.26
CA VAL A 172 3.68 18.46 7.52
C VAL A 172 4.13 17.77 6.23
N ALA A 173 3.47 18.03 5.09
CA ALA A 173 3.79 17.34 3.84
C ALA A 173 4.16 18.28 2.69
N TYR A 174 3.33 19.26 2.34
CA TYR A 174 3.54 20.03 1.10
C TYR A 174 4.72 20.98 1.19
N VAL A 175 4.86 21.74 2.29
CA VAL A 175 6.00 22.64 2.51
C VAL A 175 7.31 21.84 2.61
N PRO A 176 7.43 20.80 3.46
CA PRO A 176 8.61 19.95 3.47
C PRO A 176 8.92 19.32 2.10
N GLY A 177 7.90 18.85 1.37
CA GLY A 177 8.04 18.30 0.03
C GLY A 177 8.61 19.30 -0.98
N ALA A 178 8.07 20.52 -1.00
CA ALA A 178 8.54 21.59 -1.86
C ALA A 178 9.98 22.02 -1.51
N LEU A 179 10.30 22.13 -0.22
CA LEU A 179 11.65 22.44 0.25
C LEU A 179 12.65 21.33 -0.10
N ALA A 180 12.27 20.07 0.05
CA ALA A 180 13.08 18.92 -0.33
C ALA A 180 13.34 18.91 -1.85
N ALA A 181 12.31 19.12 -2.66
CA ALA A 181 12.44 19.25 -4.11
C ALA A 181 13.37 20.41 -4.49
N ALA A 182 13.19 21.60 -3.87
CA ALA A 182 14.04 22.77 -4.10
C ALA A 182 15.49 22.52 -3.71
N ALA A 183 15.75 21.81 -2.59
CA ALA A 183 17.10 21.43 -2.17
C ALA A 183 17.77 20.50 -3.20
N LEU A 184 17.05 19.52 -3.73
CA LEU A 184 17.55 18.64 -4.79
C LEU A 184 17.82 19.41 -6.09
N VAL A 185 16.97 20.38 -6.44
CA VAL A 185 17.20 21.28 -7.59
C VAL A 185 18.45 22.15 -7.38
N TYR A 186 18.61 22.74 -6.20
CA TYR A 186 19.76 23.59 -5.86
C TYR A 186 21.08 22.82 -5.97
N HIS A 187 21.10 21.56 -5.51
CA HIS A 187 22.28 20.71 -5.55
C HIS A 187 22.49 19.98 -6.90
N ARG A 188 21.66 20.21 -7.92
CA ARG A 188 21.79 19.56 -9.25
C ARG A 188 23.15 19.76 -9.91
N ALA A 189 23.81 20.89 -9.67
CA ALA A 189 25.13 21.18 -10.24
C ALA A 189 26.23 20.24 -9.69
N ARG A 190 25.97 19.57 -8.57
CA ARG A 190 26.84 18.55 -7.99
C ARG A 190 26.59 17.16 -8.58
N PHE A 191 25.55 16.99 -9.39
CA PHE A 191 25.29 15.77 -10.14
C PHE A 191 26.24 15.70 -11.35
N ALA A 192 27.46 15.23 -11.10
CA ALA A 192 28.53 15.12 -12.08
C ALA A 192 28.87 13.65 -12.36
N THR A 193 29.20 13.34 -13.60
CA THR A 193 29.56 11.99 -14.05
C THR A 193 31.05 11.85 -14.28
N HIS A 194 31.55 10.62 -14.28
CA HIS A 194 32.95 10.32 -14.60
C HIS A 194 33.38 10.80 -16.00
N GLU A 195 32.46 10.92 -16.96
CA GLU A 195 32.73 11.40 -18.34
C GLU A 195 32.95 12.92 -18.45
N GLN A 196 32.57 13.71 -17.45
CA GLN A 196 32.66 15.19 -17.49
C GLN A 196 33.96 15.76 -16.91
N LEU A 197 34.90 14.90 -16.48
CA LEU A 197 36.22 15.31 -16.00
C LEU A 197 37.24 15.29 -17.16
N PRO A 198 38.05 16.35 -17.36
CA PRO A 198 39.12 16.31 -18.34
C PRO A 198 40.09 15.18 -17.96
N THR A 199 40.24 14.20 -18.86
CA THR A 199 41.15 13.08 -18.68
C THR A 199 42.58 13.61 -18.67
N SER A 200 43.32 13.38 -17.57
CA SER A 200 44.78 13.42 -17.65
C SER A 200 45.23 12.26 -18.54
N PRO A 201 46.19 12.45 -19.46
CA PRO A 201 46.63 11.41 -20.38
C PRO A 201 47.53 10.41 -19.65
N LEU A 202 46.95 9.54 -18.83
CA LEU A 202 47.63 8.38 -18.29
C LEU A 202 46.74 7.15 -18.49
N SER A 203 46.97 6.52 -19.65
CA SER A 203 46.99 5.08 -19.88
C SER A 203 45.85 4.24 -19.27
N SER A 204 44.90 3.86 -20.11
CA SER A 204 44.45 2.47 -20.14
C SER A 204 44.16 2.07 -21.59
N LYS A 205 45.16 1.46 -22.24
CA LYS A 205 44.91 0.57 -23.37
C LYS A 205 44.04 -0.57 -22.84
N HIS A 206 42.74 -0.56 -23.12
CA HIS A 206 41.97 -1.80 -23.06
C HIS A 206 42.54 -2.76 -24.13
N PRO A 207 42.91 -4.00 -23.80
CA PRO A 207 43.12 -5.00 -24.83
C PRO A 207 41.79 -5.19 -25.57
N ARG A 208 41.83 -5.26 -26.91
CA ARG A 208 40.69 -5.76 -27.70
C ARG A 208 40.48 -7.23 -27.33
N GLY A 209 39.69 -7.49 -26.29
CA GLY A 209 39.24 -8.81 -25.90
C GLY A 209 38.23 -9.35 -26.91
N THR A 210 38.33 -10.63 -27.21
CA THR A 210 37.40 -11.42 -28.04
C THR A 210 35.92 -11.12 -27.73
N PRO A 211 35.02 -11.13 -28.73
CA PRO A 211 33.59 -10.95 -28.47
C PRO A 211 33.11 -11.99 -27.45
N PRO A 212 32.31 -11.59 -26.46
CA PRO A 212 31.83 -12.52 -25.45
C PRO A 212 31.04 -13.65 -26.12
N ARG A 213 31.29 -14.89 -25.72
CA ARG A 213 30.62 -16.07 -26.27
C ARG A 213 29.09 -15.90 -26.18
N PRO A 214 28.29 -16.35 -27.16
CA PRO A 214 26.83 -16.16 -27.16
C PRO A 214 26.14 -16.70 -25.89
N LEU A 215 26.67 -17.78 -25.30
CA LEU A 215 26.20 -18.32 -24.02
C LEU A 215 26.37 -17.33 -22.84
N TYR A 216 27.39 -16.46 -22.85
CA TYR A 216 27.60 -15.44 -21.82
C TYR A 216 26.58 -14.31 -21.94
N GLN A 217 26.32 -13.84 -23.17
CA GLN A 217 25.31 -12.81 -23.43
C GLN A 217 23.91 -13.28 -23.03
N CYS A 218 23.56 -14.55 -23.31
CA CYS A 218 22.30 -15.13 -22.86
C CYS A 218 22.19 -15.21 -21.33
N ARG A 219 23.26 -15.62 -20.62
CA ARG A 219 23.25 -15.69 -19.15
C ARG A 219 23.14 -14.30 -18.50
N ALA A 220 23.80 -13.29 -19.08
CA ALA A 220 23.69 -11.89 -18.65
C ALA A 220 22.25 -11.38 -18.78
N ALA A 221 21.64 -11.60 -19.95
CA ALA A 221 20.28 -11.15 -20.24
C ALA A 221 19.25 -11.82 -19.31
N VAL A 222 19.37 -13.14 -19.09
CA VAL A 222 18.53 -13.88 -18.14
C VAL A 222 18.69 -13.35 -16.71
N GLY A 223 19.92 -13.07 -16.27
CA GLY A 223 20.20 -12.51 -14.95
C GLY A 223 19.57 -11.12 -14.73
N ILE A 224 19.64 -10.23 -15.73
CA ILE A 224 18.99 -8.91 -15.70
C ILE A 224 17.48 -9.08 -15.57
N SER A 225 16.86 -9.88 -16.43
CA SER A 225 15.42 -10.12 -16.39
C SER A 225 14.96 -10.59 -15.00
N ILE A 226 15.62 -11.59 -14.40
CA ILE A 226 15.29 -12.09 -13.07
C ILE A 226 15.33 -10.98 -12.01
N ARG A 227 16.35 -10.11 -12.03
CA ARG A 227 16.47 -9.00 -11.08
C ARG A 227 15.40 -7.93 -11.28
N VAL A 228 15.01 -7.66 -12.52
CA VAL A 228 13.93 -6.72 -12.85
C VAL A 228 12.58 -7.22 -12.36
N LEU A 229 12.27 -8.50 -12.59
CA LEU A 229 11.08 -9.14 -12.05
C LEU A 229 11.07 -9.07 -10.52
N ALA A 230 12.20 -9.40 -9.88
CA ALA A 230 12.34 -9.31 -8.43
C ALA A 230 12.18 -7.89 -7.89
N LEU A 231 12.68 -6.87 -8.59
CA LEU A 231 12.49 -5.48 -8.18
C LEU A 231 11.01 -5.09 -8.24
N ALA A 232 10.30 -5.47 -9.31
CA ALA A 232 8.85 -5.25 -9.41
C ALA A 232 8.09 -5.96 -8.28
N SER A 233 8.47 -7.21 -7.98
CA SER A 233 7.90 -7.96 -6.86
C SER A 233 8.21 -7.33 -5.49
N LEU A 234 9.42 -6.82 -5.27
CA LEU A 234 9.78 -6.12 -4.04
C LEU A 234 8.97 -4.84 -3.86
N PHE A 235 8.77 -4.09 -4.94
CA PHE A 235 7.95 -2.89 -4.98
C PHE A 235 6.50 -3.21 -4.61
N PHE A 236 5.94 -4.24 -5.25
CA PHE A 236 4.61 -4.75 -4.99
C PHE A 236 4.42 -5.22 -3.54
N LEU A 237 5.32 -6.06 -3.02
CA LEU A 237 5.23 -6.58 -1.64
C LEU A 237 5.33 -5.47 -0.60
N THR A 238 6.19 -4.47 -0.86
CA THR A 238 6.32 -3.29 0.01
C THR A 238 5.00 -2.57 0.11
N GLN A 239 4.36 -2.31 -1.03
CA GLN A 239 3.08 -1.63 -1.08
C GLN A 239 1.97 -2.49 -0.44
N TRP A 240 1.79 -3.72 -0.91
CA TRP A 240 0.63 -4.53 -0.57
C TRP A 240 0.55 -5.01 0.89
N LEU A 241 1.69 -5.11 1.58
CA LEU A 241 1.72 -5.55 2.98
C LEU A 241 2.10 -4.42 3.94
N TYR A 242 2.84 -3.42 3.45
CA TYR A 242 3.46 -2.39 4.28
C TYR A 242 3.24 -0.98 3.71
N ALA A 243 2.16 -0.74 2.95
CA ALA A 243 1.66 0.61 2.70
C ALA A 243 0.80 1.13 3.86
N ALA A 244 0.10 0.25 4.59
CA ALA A 244 -0.80 0.61 5.68
C ALA A 244 -0.48 -0.15 6.98
N PRO A 245 -0.60 0.49 8.16
CA PRO A 245 -0.25 -0.15 9.43
C PRO A 245 -1.17 -1.31 9.79
N THR A 246 -2.43 -1.29 9.35
CA THR A 246 -3.45 -2.28 9.70
C THR A 246 -3.69 -3.32 8.60
N ALA A 247 -2.97 -3.28 7.47
CA ALA A 247 -3.15 -4.23 6.37
C ALA A 247 -3.00 -5.68 6.84
N VAL A 248 -1.88 -6.00 7.48
CA VAL A 248 -1.62 -7.34 7.99
C VAL A 248 -2.59 -7.77 9.11
N PRO A 249 -2.85 -6.97 10.16
CA PRO A 249 -3.87 -7.32 11.16
C PRO A 249 -5.23 -7.65 10.55
N ARG A 250 -5.64 -6.94 9.50
CA ARG A 250 -6.94 -7.14 8.83
C ARG A 250 -6.98 -8.42 8.00
N TRP A 251 -5.89 -8.78 7.34
CA TRP A 251 -5.74 -10.10 6.73
C TRP A 251 -5.82 -11.22 7.76
N LEU A 252 -5.22 -11.03 8.94
CA LEU A 252 -5.19 -12.06 9.96
C LEU A 252 -6.49 -12.14 10.77
N GLY A 253 -7.38 -11.13 10.69
CA GLY A 253 -8.51 -10.98 11.61
C GLY A 253 -8.07 -10.68 13.04
N ALA A 254 -6.86 -10.12 13.19
CA ALA A 254 -6.27 -9.79 14.47
C ALA A 254 -6.66 -8.36 14.92
N PRO A 255 -6.61 -8.06 16.23
CA PRO A 255 -6.82 -6.71 16.72
C PRO A 255 -5.87 -5.70 16.07
N THR A 256 -6.33 -4.47 15.81
CA THR A 256 -5.49 -3.42 15.18
C THR A 256 -4.27 -3.06 16.01
N SER A 257 -4.28 -3.32 17.33
CA SER A 257 -3.09 -3.18 18.19
C SER A 257 -1.93 -4.10 17.76
N THR A 258 -2.18 -5.17 17.01
CA THR A 258 -1.10 -6.03 16.50
C THR A 258 -0.27 -5.36 15.41
N SER A 259 -0.72 -4.23 14.84
CA SER A 259 0.04 -3.40 13.91
C SER A 259 1.45 -3.05 14.42
N TRP A 260 1.63 -2.90 15.74
CA TRP A 260 2.93 -2.58 16.34
C TRP A 260 4.03 -3.59 15.98
N VAL A 261 3.68 -4.86 15.76
CA VAL A 261 4.64 -5.91 15.38
C VAL A 261 5.31 -5.55 14.06
N GLY A 262 4.51 -5.25 13.02
CA GLY A 262 5.03 -4.87 11.71
C GLY A 262 5.75 -3.52 11.73
N LEU A 263 5.18 -2.52 12.43
CA LEU A 263 5.74 -1.16 12.52
C LEU A 263 7.14 -1.15 13.14
N VAL A 264 7.29 -1.78 14.30
CA VAL A 264 8.56 -1.83 15.02
C VAL A 264 9.56 -2.70 14.26
N ALA A 265 9.13 -3.85 13.73
CA ALA A 265 10.00 -4.73 12.95
C ALA A 265 10.55 -4.03 11.69
N LEU A 266 9.73 -3.27 10.98
CA LEU A 266 10.17 -2.51 9.81
C LEU A 266 11.16 -1.39 10.19
N LEU A 267 10.88 -0.65 11.27
CA LEU A 267 11.78 0.38 11.78
C LEU A 267 13.14 -0.22 12.19
N VAL A 268 13.12 -1.32 12.95
CA VAL A 268 14.33 -2.06 13.33
C VAL A 268 15.06 -2.61 12.10
N GLY A 269 14.34 -3.16 11.12
CA GLY A 269 14.89 -3.63 9.86
C GLY A 269 15.63 -2.53 9.09
N THR A 270 15.17 -1.27 9.21
CA THR A 270 15.81 -0.11 8.58
C THR A 270 17.15 0.25 9.25
N PHE A 271 17.25 0.07 10.57
CA PHE A 271 18.53 0.15 11.30
C PHE A 271 19.46 -1.02 10.93
N LEU A 272 18.93 -2.24 10.90
CA LEU A 272 19.72 -3.45 10.66
C LEU A 272 20.18 -3.60 9.21
N GLY A 273 19.43 -3.08 8.23
CA GLY A 273 19.74 -3.26 6.80
C GLY A 273 21.07 -2.67 6.33
N GLN A 274 21.69 -1.84 7.18
CA GLN A 274 23.03 -1.33 6.98
C GLN A 274 24.14 -2.34 7.29
N ILE A 275 23.87 -3.34 8.14
CA ILE A 275 24.86 -4.30 8.65
C ILE A 275 24.51 -5.76 8.37
N LEU A 276 23.26 -6.08 7.99
CA LEU A 276 22.85 -7.47 7.73
C LEU A 276 23.56 -8.06 6.51
N PRO A 277 24.07 -9.31 6.60
CA PRO A 277 24.70 -9.99 5.48
C PRO A 277 23.67 -10.29 4.37
N PRO A 278 24.05 -10.27 3.08
CA PRO A 278 23.10 -10.34 1.94
C PRO A 278 22.21 -11.58 1.89
N ARG A 279 22.65 -12.70 2.49
CA ARG A 279 21.89 -13.96 2.50
C ARG A 279 20.86 -14.06 3.62
N LEU A 280 20.92 -13.19 4.62
CA LEU A 280 20.01 -13.25 5.77
C LEU A 280 18.63 -12.64 5.47
N PRO A 281 18.50 -11.48 4.79
CA PRO A 281 17.20 -10.95 4.38
C PRO A 281 16.34 -11.91 3.53
N PRO A 282 16.85 -12.57 2.47
CA PRO A 282 16.02 -13.52 1.71
C PRO A 282 15.61 -14.73 2.55
N LEU A 283 16.42 -15.16 3.53
CA LEU A 283 16.03 -16.20 4.48
C LEU A 283 14.87 -15.74 5.39
N PHE A 284 14.97 -14.52 5.94
CA PHE A 284 13.89 -13.92 6.73
C PHE A 284 12.60 -13.76 5.93
N LEU A 285 12.69 -13.32 4.66
CA LEU A 285 11.52 -13.24 3.79
C LEU A 285 10.90 -14.63 3.56
N LEU A 286 11.70 -15.64 3.21
CA LEU A 286 11.21 -17.01 2.95
C LEU A 286 10.54 -17.62 4.17
N VAL A 287 11.23 -17.62 5.32
CA VAL A 287 10.67 -18.14 6.58
C VAL A 287 9.45 -17.32 7.00
N GLY A 288 9.53 -15.99 6.84
CA GLY A 288 8.46 -15.07 7.18
C GLY A 288 7.17 -15.37 6.42
N VAL A 289 7.25 -15.58 5.12
CA VAL A 289 6.11 -15.91 4.26
C VAL A 289 5.51 -17.28 4.62
N ILE A 290 6.37 -18.28 4.89
CA ILE A 290 5.90 -19.61 5.33
C ILE A 290 5.15 -19.52 6.65
N CYS A 291 5.69 -18.79 7.63
CA CYS A 291 5.03 -18.57 8.92
C CYS A 291 3.74 -17.75 8.80
N PHE A 292 3.74 -16.73 7.93
CA PHE A 292 2.60 -15.86 7.68
C PHE A 292 1.39 -16.60 7.13
N ALA A 293 1.63 -17.54 6.21
CA ALA A 293 0.56 -18.28 5.55
C ALA A 293 -0.02 -19.44 6.37
N VAL A 294 0.44 -19.66 7.60
CA VAL A 294 -0.17 -20.66 8.48
C VAL A 294 -1.50 -20.12 8.97
N PRO A 295 -2.63 -20.83 8.74
CA PRO A 295 -3.93 -20.38 9.20
C PRO A 295 -3.94 -20.15 10.72
N PRO A 296 -4.40 -18.99 11.21
CA PRO A 296 -4.51 -18.73 12.63
C PRO A 296 -5.60 -19.62 13.23
N ARG A 297 -5.25 -20.86 13.62
CA ARG A 297 -6.06 -21.64 14.56
C ARG A 297 -5.89 -21.03 15.95
N THR A 298 -6.84 -21.27 16.85
CA THR A 298 -6.95 -20.64 18.18
C THR A 298 -5.69 -20.71 19.07
N SER A 299 -4.70 -21.57 18.75
CA SER A 299 -3.39 -21.66 19.42
C SER A 299 -2.18 -21.21 18.59
N ALA A 300 -2.36 -20.85 17.31
CA ALA A 300 -1.29 -20.57 16.34
C ALA A 300 -1.21 -19.11 15.88
N ALA A 301 -2.02 -18.19 16.43
CA ALA A 301 -2.02 -16.76 16.06
C ALA A 301 -0.64 -16.07 16.19
N ALA A 302 0.26 -16.62 17.00
CA ALA A 302 1.63 -16.13 17.13
C ALA A 302 2.46 -16.33 15.85
N LEU A 303 2.24 -17.41 15.09
CA LEU A 303 3.10 -17.75 13.96
C LEU A 303 2.94 -16.79 12.79
N PRO A 304 1.71 -16.37 12.40
CA PRO A 304 1.55 -15.33 11.39
C PRO A 304 2.12 -13.98 11.79
N LEU A 305 2.04 -13.62 13.08
CA LEU A 305 2.66 -12.39 13.60
C LEU A 305 4.19 -12.46 13.55
N ILE A 306 4.80 -13.61 13.87
CA ILE A 306 6.24 -13.84 13.67
C ILE A 306 6.59 -13.71 12.19
N GLY A 307 5.78 -14.30 11.30
CA GLY A 307 5.96 -14.19 9.85
C GLY A 307 5.97 -12.74 9.38
N THR A 308 5.02 -11.95 9.88
CA THR A 308 4.94 -10.50 9.66
C THR A 308 6.22 -9.79 10.08
N ALA A 309 6.69 -10.02 11.31
CA ALA A 309 7.91 -9.40 11.80
C ALA A 309 9.14 -9.73 10.94
N LEU A 310 9.29 -11.00 10.53
CA LEU A 310 10.42 -11.44 9.71
C LEU A 310 10.41 -10.80 8.31
N MET A 311 9.25 -10.75 7.66
CA MET A 311 9.11 -10.06 6.37
C MET A 311 9.43 -8.57 6.49
N ALA A 312 8.92 -7.90 7.52
CA ALA A 312 9.19 -6.49 7.80
C ALA A 312 10.67 -6.20 8.09
N LEU A 313 11.36 -7.08 8.84
CA LEU A 313 12.80 -6.97 9.11
C LEU A 313 13.64 -7.14 7.84
N ALA A 314 13.23 -8.03 6.93
CA ALA A 314 13.93 -8.30 5.68
C ALA A 314 13.85 -7.13 4.69
N LEU A 315 12.68 -6.48 4.62
CA LEU A 315 12.31 -5.58 3.54
C LEU A 315 13.32 -4.44 3.29
N PRO A 316 13.77 -3.66 4.30
CA PRO A 316 14.71 -2.56 4.06
C PRO A 316 16.06 -3.06 3.53
N SER A 317 16.51 -4.23 3.99
CA SER A 317 17.76 -4.83 3.52
C SER A 317 17.66 -5.26 2.06
N LEU A 318 16.55 -5.88 1.67
CA LEU A 318 16.29 -6.30 0.30
C LEU A 318 16.31 -5.09 -0.65
N TRP A 319 15.70 -3.97 -0.26
CA TRP A 319 15.80 -2.71 -1.00
C TRP A 319 17.23 -2.22 -1.19
N LEU A 320 18.01 -2.21 -0.12
CA LEU A 320 19.39 -1.75 -0.14
C LEU A 320 20.34 -2.67 -0.92
N HIS A 321 19.97 -3.95 -1.12
CA HIS A 321 20.81 -4.96 -1.76
C HIS A 321 20.39 -5.23 -3.20
N LEU A 322 19.10 -5.46 -3.47
CA LEU A 322 18.59 -5.84 -4.78
C LEU A 322 18.64 -4.67 -5.78
N LEU A 323 18.26 -3.47 -5.33
CA LEU A 323 18.11 -2.33 -6.25
C LEU A 323 19.41 -1.94 -6.96
N PRO A 324 20.57 -1.80 -6.28
CA PRO A 324 21.84 -1.53 -6.97
C PRO A 324 22.22 -2.64 -7.97
N LEU A 325 21.89 -3.91 -7.67
CA LEU A 325 22.21 -5.05 -8.53
C LEU A 325 21.41 -5.06 -9.84
N VAL A 326 20.24 -4.43 -9.88
CA VAL A 326 19.42 -4.34 -11.10
C VAL A 326 20.09 -3.48 -12.15
N PHE A 327 20.81 -2.43 -11.73
CA PHE A 327 21.37 -1.40 -12.60
C PHE A 327 22.89 -1.41 -12.70
N ALA A 328 23.57 -2.33 -12.01
CA ALA A 328 25.02 -2.48 -12.08
C ALA A 328 25.48 -3.03 -13.46
N PRO A 329 26.55 -2.50 -14.08
CA PRO A 329 27.16 -3.08 -15.27
C PRO A 329 27.75 -4.45 -14.94
N TRP A 330 27.49 -5.43 -15.81
CA TRP A 330 28.06 -6.77 -15.65
C TRP A 330 29.47 -6.79 -16.23
N SER A 331 30.49 -6.56 -15.40
CA SER A 331 31.90 -6.76 -15.76
C SER A 331 32.52 -7.83 -14.85
N ASP A 332 32.57 -9.07 -15.34
CA ASP A 332 33.24 -10.19 -14.66
C ASP A 332 34.70 -10.37 -15.14
N GLU A 333 35.39 -9.30 -15.55
CA GLU A 333 36.85 -9.38 -15.56
C GLU A 333 37.35 -9.12 -14.14
N PRO A 334 38.13 -10.04 -13.53
CA PRO A 334 38.75 -9.78 -12.25
C PRO A 334 39.68 -8.58 -12.44
N THR A 335 39.27 -7.41 -11.95
CA THR A 335 40.19 -6.29 -11.78
C THR A 335 41.23 -6.72 -10.77
N VAL A 336 42.36 -7.23 -11.28
CA VAL A 336 43.61 -7.31 -10.53
C VAL A 336 43.93 -5.87 -10.16
N HIS A 337 43.57 -5.47 -8.94
CA HIS A 337 44.15 -4.28 -8.36
C HIS A 337 45.65 -4.54 -8.27
N PRO A 338 46.52 -3.68 -8.84
CA PRO A 338 47.93 -3.76 -8.51
C PRO A 338 48.05 -3.48 -7.01
N VAL A 339 48.44 -4.50 -6.27
CA VAL A 339 48.80 -4.39 -4.86
C VAL A 339 49.95 -3.38 -4.81
N GLY A 340 49.69 -2.24 -4.18
CA GLY A 340 50.71 -1.26 -3.85
C GLY A 340 51.58 -1.78 -2.70
N THR A 341 52.70 -2.40 -3.06
CA THR A 341 53.94 -2.51 -2.28
C THR A 341 55.01 -2.50 -3.38
N ASP A 342 55.80 -1.45 -3.58
CA ASP A 342 56.88 -1.10 -2.68
C ASP A 342 57.29 0.36 -2.78
N ALA A 343 57.62 0.93 -1.62
CA ALA A 343 58.53 2.04 -1.51
C ALA A 343 59.98 1.55 -1.71
N ALA A 344 60.79 2.43 -2.29
CA ALA A 344 62.26 2.49 -2.24
C ALA A 344 63.06 2.06 -3.47
N ALA A 345 64.04 2.93 -3.76
CA ALA A 345 65.26 2.76 -4.55
C ALA A 345 65.13 2.77 -6.08
N VAL A 346 65.31 3.95 -6.68
CA VAL A 346 65.92 4.07 -8.01
C VAL A 346 67.25 4.80 -7.88
N THR A 347 68.30 3.99 -7.82
CA THR A 347 69.69 4.29 -8.16
C THR A 347 69.82 4.74 -9.62
N MET A 348 70.56 5.84 -9.86
CA MET A 348 71.29 6.10 -11.12
C MET A 348 72.43 5.05 -11.28
N PRO A 349 73.12 4.82 -12.44
CA PRO A 349 73.38 5.69 -13.63
C PRO A 349 73.40 4.87 -14.98
N PRO A 350 74.11 5.20 -16.11
CA PRO A 350 74.76 6.43 -16.57
C PRO A 350 74.32 6.93 -17.99
N LYS A 351 74.86 8.11 -18.35
CA LYS A 351 74.91 8.71 -19.70
C LYS A 351 75.64 7.82 -20.71
N ASP A 352 75.21 7.86 -21.97
CA ASP A 352 76.07 8.17 -23.13
C ASP A 352 75.24 8.50 -24.39
N ASP A 353 75.82 9.37 -25.20
CA ASP A 353 75.30 10.05 -26.41
C ASP A 353 75.24 9.13 -27.65
N ASP A 354 74.30 9.39 -28.58
CA ASP A 354 74.60 9.79 -29.98
C ASP A 354 73.29 10.02 -30.79
N PRO A 355 73.16 11.09 -31.61
CA PRO A 355 72.02 11.32 -32.49
C PRO A 355 72.37 10.96 -33.94
N THR A 356 71.50 10.25 -34.68
CA THR A 356 71.22 10.50 -36.12
C THR A 356 70.31 9.45 -36.76
N GLN A 357 69.52 9.96 -37.73
CA GLN A 357 68.86 9.31 -38.87
C GLN A 357 67.49 8.65 -38.64
N LEU A 358 66.53 8.68 -39.56
CA LEU A 358 66.12 9.56 -40.66
C LEU A 358 64.77 8.97 -41.14
N ASN A 359 63.81 9.84 -41.46
CA ASN A 359 62.56 9.64 -42.21
C ASN A 359 62.22 8.25 -42.80
N SER A 360 60.97 7.83 -42.57
CA SER A 360 60.13 7.29 -43.65
C SER A 360 58.64 7.62 -43.42
N THR A 361 57.95 7.73 -44.54
CA THR A 361 56.75 8.55 -44.83
C THR A 361 55.42 7.81 -44.72
N THR A 362 54.36 8.61 -44.53
CA THR A 362 52.96 8.46 -45.03
C THR A 362 52.03 7.36 -44.47
N SER A 363 51.06 7.79 -43.66
CA SER A 363 49.63 7.87 -44.04
C SER A 363 48.80 8.52 -42.91
N PRO A 364 47.87 9.47 -43.20
CA PRO A 364 46.93 9.95 -42.20
C PRO A 364 45.66 9.08 -42.27
N THR A 365 45.55 8.06 -41.43
CA THR A 365 44.25 7.45 -41.16
C THR A 365 43.52 8.32 -40.15
N SER A 366 42.55 9.09 -40.63
CA SER A 366 41.56 9.77 -39.79
C SER A 366 40.83 8.76 -38.91
N PRO A 367 40.76 8.92 -37.58
CA PRO A 367 39.78 8.22 -36.78
C PRO A 367 38.46 9.00 -36.82
N GLN A 368 37.80 8.97 -37.98
CA GLN A 368 36.35 9.15 -38.01
C GLN A 368 35.72 7.75 -37.87
N ASP A 369 34.63 7.71 -37.10
CA ASP A 369 33.67 6.61 -37.02
C ASP A 369 34.00 5.45 -36.05
N SER A 370 33.89 5.70 -34.74
CA SER A 370 33.47 4.65 -33.78
C SER A 370 32.74 5.14 -32.52
N TYR A 371 32.47 6.45 -32.37
CA TYR A 371 31.88 7.01 -31.15
C TYR A 371 30.34 6.89 -31.04
N GLY A 372 29.66 6.28 -32.02
CA GLY A 372 28.19 6.25 -32.09
C GLY A 372 27.49 4.96 -31.65
N LEU A 373 28.22 3.85 -31.38
CA LEU A 373 27.59 2.54 -31.21
C LEU A 373 27.41 2.08 -29.74
N SER A 374 28.14 2.66 -28.78
CA SER A 374 28.04 2.22 -27.36
C SER A 374 26.89 2.89 -26.59
N THR A 375 26.59 4.16 -26.85
CA THR A 375 25.56 4.93 -26.12
C THR A 375 24.12 4.51 -26.45
N THR A 376 23.88 4.12 -27.71
CA THR A 376 22.56 3.68 -28.20
C THR A 376 22.15 2.31 -27.63
N THR A 377 23.11 1.40 -27.51
CA THR A 377 22.87 0.04 -27.01
C THR A 377 22.56 0.01 -25.50
N SER A 378 23.25 0.84 -24.71
CA SER A 378 23.00 0.94 -23.26
C SER A 378 21.65 1.60 -22.92
N SER A 379 21.23 2.58 -23.72
CA SER A 379 19.96 3.28 -23.52
C SER A 379 18.77 2.37 -23.83
N SER A 380 18.86 1.54 -24.88
CA SER A 380 17.82 0.56 -25.23
C SER A 380 17.64 -0.53 -24.15
N ILE A 381 18.73 -1.04 -23.58
CA ILE A 381 18.67 -2.06 -22.50
C ILE A 381 17.97 -1.51 -21.27
N VAL A 382 18.34 -0.30 -20.83
CA VAL A 382 17.70 0.37 -19.68
C VAL A 382 16.21 0.64 -19.95
N GLY A 383 15.86 0.94 -21.20
CA GLY A 383 14.48 1.17 -21.62
C GLY A 383 13.65 -0.09 -21.50
N CYS A 384 14.15 -1.21 -22.04
CA CYS A 384 13.52 -2.52 -21.92
C CYS A 384 13.37 -2.98 -20.46
N THR A 385 14.42 -2.81 -19.64
CA THR A 385 14.38 -3.14 -18.20
C THR A 385 13.30 -2.33 -17.47
N THR A 386 13.23 -1.03 -17.73
CA THR A 386 12.23 -0.14 -17.13
C THR A 386 10.82 -0.53 -17.55
N PHE A 387 10.62 -0.85 -18.83
CA PHE A 387 9.34 -1.32 -19.35
C PHE A 387 8.85 -2.58 -18.64
N VAL A 388 9.72 -3.60 -18.56
CA VAL A 388 9.38 -4.89 -17.95
C VAL A 388 9.06 -4.71 -16.46
N PHE A 389 9.84 -3.89 -15.75
CA PHE A 389 9.54 -3.55 -14.35
C PHE A 389 8.12 -2.99 -14.19
N LEU A 390 7.76 -1.97 -14.97
CA LEU A 390 6.45 -1.31 -14.89
C LEU A 390 5.32 -2.27 -15.26
N LEU A 391 5.49 -3.04 -16.33
CA LEU A 391 4.49 -4.01 -16.77
C LEU A 391 4.21 -5.05 -15.68
N VAL A 392 5.25 -5.64 -15.09
CA VAL A 392 5.11 -6.67 -14.04
C VAL A 392 4.46 -6.08 -12.79
N TYR A 393 4.87 -4.88 -12.37
CA TYR A 393 4.27 -4.20 -11.22
C TYR A 393 2.78 -3.91 -11.45
N LEU A 394 2.40 -3.38 -12.62
CA LEU A 394 1.01 -3.12 -12.97
C LEU A 394 0.17 -4.41 -13.03
N VAL A 395 0.74 -5.51 -13.52
CA VAL A 395 0.08 -6.82 -13.51
C VAL A 395 -0.20 -7.27 -12.07
N PHE A 396 0.76 -7.14 -11.14
CA PHE A 396 0.51 -7.48 -9.74
C PHE A 396 -0.60 -6.62 -9.10
N VAL A 397 -0.58 -5.30 -9.35
CA VAL A 397 -1.64 -4.39 -8.87
C VAL A 397 -3.00 -4.76 -9.46
N ALA A 398 -3.07 -5.12 -10.74
CA ALA A 398 -4.31 -5.56 -11.37
C ALA A 398 -4.80 -6.87 -10.74
N LEU A 399 -3.90 -7.83 -10.52
CA LEU A 399 -4.23 -9.12 -9.91
C LEU A 399 -4.80 -8.97 -8.50
N THR A 400 -4.34 -8.01 -7.69
CA THR A 400 -4.91 -7.79 -6.35
C THR A 400 -6.30 -7.15 -6.38
N ILE A 401 -6.57 -6.26 -7.33
CA ILE A 401 -7.94 -5.72 -7.54
C ILE A 401 -8.89 -6.84 -7.97
N VAL A 402 -8.40 -7.73 -8.85
CA VAL A 402 -9.15 -8.89 -9.34
C VAL A 402 -9.52 -9.86 -8.21
N LEU A 403 -8.70 -10.02 -7.17
CA LEU A 403 -9.00 -10.93 -6.06
C LEU A 403 -10.37 -10.65 -5.44
N THR A 404 -10.74 -9.39 -5.24
CA THR A 404 -12.03 -8.99 -4.66
C THR A 404 -13.13 -8.86 -5.73
N CYS A 405 -12.78 -8.45 -6.95
CA CYS A 405 -13.74 -8.15 -8.03
C CYS A 405 -13.91 -9.27 -9.06
N TYR A 406 -13.53 -10.50 -8.71
CA TYR A 406 -13.45 -11.62 -9.67
C TYR A 406 -14.81 -11.95 -10.31
N ASN A 407 -15.93 -11.68 -9.63
CA ASN A 407 -17.28 -11.94 -10.13
C ASN A 407 -17.65 -11.08 -11.34
N TYR A 408 -16.95 -9.95 -11.55
CA TYR A 408 -17.11 -9.10 -12.72
C TYR A 408 -16.22 -9.51 -13.91
N LEU A 409 -15.43 -10.58 -13.76
CA LEU A 409 -14.54 -11.06 -14.82
C LEU A 409 -15.18 -12.19 -15.63
N PRO A 410 -14.71 -12.40 -16.88
CA PRO A 410 -15.06 -13.59 -17.65
C PRO A 410 -14.77 -14.88 -16.88
N GLN A 411 -15.61 -15.90 -17.07
CA GLN A 411 -15.55 -17.16 -16.34
C GLN A 411 -14.19 -17.87 -16.49
N GLU A 412 -13.48 -17.65 -17.60
CA GLU A 412 -12.13 -18.16 -17.85
C GLU A 412 -11.10 -17.68 -16.82
N LEU A 413 -11.38 -16.57 -16.14
CA LEU A 413 -10.53 -15.98 -15.10
C LEU A 413 -11.00 -16.31 -13.68
N ALA A 414 -12.05 -17.14 -13.51
CA ALA A 414 -12.57 -17.52 -12.20
C ALA A 414 -11.53 -18.24 -11.32
N PHE A 415 -10.50 -18.86 -11.91
CA PHE A 415 -9.40 -19.50 -11.18
C PHE A 415 -8.58 -18.51 -10.33
N LEU A 416 -8.70 -17.20 -10.58
CA LEU A 416 -8.04 -16.14 -9.81
C LEU A 416 -8.65 -15.93 -8.41
N ARG A 417 -9.87 -16.44 -8.16
CA ARG A 417 -10.50 -16.40 -6.84
C ARG A 417 -9.64 -17.15 -5.81
N GLY A 418 -9.38 -16.52 -4.66
CA GLY A 418 -8.61 -17.13 -3.57
C GLY A 418 -7.12 -17.29 -3.85
N GLN A 419 -6.57 -16.65 -4.89
CA GLN A 419 -5.14 -16.75 -5.24
C GLN A 419 -4.23 -15.79 -4.46
N ARG A 420 -4.75 -15.10 -3.43
CA ARG A 420 -4.00 -14.13 -2.62
C ARG A 420 -2.64 -14.67 -2.15
N TYR A 421 -2.63 -15.81 -1.48
CA TYR A 421 -1.39 -16.42 -0.99
C TYR A 421 -0.49 -16.90 -2.13
N THR A 422 -1.04 -17.37 -3.25
CA THR A 422 -0.27 -17.72 -4.45
C THR A 422 0.50 -16.51 -4.98
N LEU A 423 -0.15 -15.33 -5.08
CA LEU A 423 0.51 -14.09 -5.47
C LEU A 423 1.64 -13.71 -4.51
N LEU A 424 1.38 -13.81 -3.20
CA LEU A 424 2.39 -13.57 -2.16
C LEU A 424 3.61 -14.49 -2.32
N TYR A 425 3.39 -15.79 -2.55
CA TYR A 425 4.46 -16.76 -2.75
C TYR A 425 5.26 -16.47 -4.02
N VAL A 426 4.59 -16.25 -5.15
CA VAL A 426 5.25 -15.97 -6.43
C VAL A 426 6.14 -14.73 -6.32
N ALA A 427 5.60 -13.61 -5.80
CA ALA A 427 6.37 -12.39 -5.64
C ALA A 427 7.57 -12.60 -4.69
N SER A 428 7.36 -13.31 -3.58
CA SER A 428 8.43 -13.56 -2.59
C SER A 428 9.53 -14.47 -3.15
N ILE A 429 9.16 -15.51 -3.89
CA ILE A 429 10.11 -16.43 -4.54
C ILE A 429 10.96 -15.67 -5.56
N LEU A 430 10.37 -14.80 -6.37
CA LEU A 430 11.11 -13.98 -7.34
C LEU A 430 12.17 -13.12 -6.64
N VAL A 431 11.82 -12.48 -5.52
CA VAL A 431 12.76 -11.69 -4.70
C VAL A 431 13.88 -12.56 -4.12
N VAL A 432 13.53 -13.71 -3.54
CA VAL A 432 14.49 -14.64 -2.93
C VAL A 432 15.47 -15.20 -3.97
N VAL A 433 14.95 -15.70 -5.10
CA VAL A 433 15.76 -16.30 -6.17
C VAL A 433 16.71 -15.28 -6.76
N ALA A 434 16.26 -14.07 -7.07
CA ALA A 434 17.13 -13.03 -7.60
C ALA A 434 18.24 -12.60 -6.63
N THR A 435 17.91 -12.50 -5.34
CA THR A 435 18.87 -12.10 -4.31
C THR A 435 19.92 -13.19 -4.07
N VAL A 436 19.51 -14.46 -3.99
CA VAL A 436 20.42 -15.60 -3.74
C VAL A 436 21.27 -15.95 -4.96
N SER A 437 20.71 -15.82 -6.16
CA SER A 437 21.40 -16.14 -7.42
C SER A 437 22.35 -15.03 -7.88
N SER A 438 22.30 -13.86 -7.25
CA SER A 438 23.25 -12.80 -7.54
C SER A 438 24.65 -13.20 -7.04
N PRO A 439 25.72 -12.97 -7.84
CA PRO A 439 27.09 -13.25 -7.41
C PRO A 439 27.30 -12.68 -6.01
N GLY A 440 27.88 -13.48 -5.13
CA GLY A 440 28.21 -13.03 -3.78
C GLY A 440 29.33 -12.01 -3.87
N ASP A 441 28.99 -10.75 -4.17
CA ASP A 441 29.95 -9.67 -4.12
C ASP A 441 30.54 -9.64 -2.72
N ARG A 442 31.87 -9.69 -2.65
CA ARG A 442 32.62 -9.29 -1.47
C ARG A 442 32.17 -7.86 -1.17
N ARG A 443 31.25 -7.70 -0.23
CA ARG A 443 30.91 -6.38 0.26
C ARG A 443 32.21 -5.74 0.74
N PRO A 444 32.41 -4.45 0.43
CA PRO A 444 33.33 -3.68 1.22
C PRO A 444 32.94 -3.82 2.70
N ALA A 445 33.91 -4.02 3.58
CA ALA A 445 33.66 -4.17 5.01
C ALA A 445 32.81 -2.98 5.54
N PRO A 446 32.07 -3.11 6.66
CA PRO A 446 31.34 -1.97 7.24
C PRO A 446 32.20 -0.71 7.45
N SER A 447 33.50 -0.90 7.71
CA SER A 447 34.51 0.15 7.78
C SER A 447 34.73 0.92 6.47
N GLU A 448 34.43 0.30 5.31
CA GLU A 448 34.60 0.85 3.96
C GLU A 448 33.35 1.59 3.44
N ARG A 449 32.23 1.61 4.19
CA ARG A 449 31.01 2.39 3.88
C ARG A 449 30.55 3.28 5.04
N LEU A 450 31.49 3.68 5.88
CA LEU A 450 31.24 4.40 7.12
C LEU A 450 30.43 5.69 6.91
N TRP A 451 30.67 6.42 5.81
CA TRP A 451 30.03 7.71 5.58
C TRP A 451 28.53 7.58 5.28
N LEU A 452 28.13 6.63 4.44
CA LEU A 452 26.72 6.41 4.14
C LEU A 452 25.97 5.84 5.35
N ALA A 453 26.57 4.87 6.04
CA ALA A 453 25.97 4.27 7.23
C ALA A 453 25.76 5.32 8.33
N SER A 454 26.78 6.11 8.66
CA SER A 454 26.66 7.20 9.65
C SER A 454 25.63 8.25 9.26
N THR A 455 25.57 8.64 7.98
CA THR A 455 24.55 9.58 7.48
C THR A 455 23.14 9.01 7.61
N ARG A 456 22.94 7.74 7.25
CA ARG A 456 21.64 7.05 7.40
C ARG A 456 21.21 6.95 8.86
N MET A 457 22.12 6.53 9.74
CA MET A 457 21.84 6.44 11.18
C MET A 457 21.41 7.79 11.75
N ALA A 458 22.14 8.87 11.44
CA ALA A 458 21.79 10.20 11.92
C ALA A 458 20.42 10.67 11.43
N VAL A 459 20.11 10.51 10.14
CA VAL A 459 18.81 10.89 9.58
C VAL A 459 17.68 10.03 10.13
N LEU A 460 17.89 8.71 10.25
CA LEU A 460 16.88 7.81 10.82
C LEU A 460 16.62 8.13 12.30
N THR A 461 17.65 8.40 13.09
CA THR A 461 17.50 8.86 14.48
C THR A 461 16.74 10.18 14.55
N ALA A 462 17.05 11.14 13.67
CA ALA A 462 16.31 12.39 13.60
C ALA A 462 14.83 12.18 13.24
N ILE A 463 14.50 11.28 12.31
CA ILE A 463 13.13 10.90 11.98
C ILE A 463 12.42 10.27 13.18
N CYS A 464 13.10 9.39 13.92
CA CYS A 464 12.52 8.83 15.15
C CYS A 464 12.15 9.92 16.16
N LEU A 465 13.01 10.93 16.34
CA LEU A 465 12.79 12.01 17.30
C LEU A 465 11.78 13.06 16.86
N VAL A 466 11.76 13.40 15.56
CA VAL A 466 10.98 14.54 15.03
C VAL A 466 9.67 14.10 14.38
N VAL A 467 9.55 12.83 13.96
CA VAL A 467 8.35 12.30 13.31
C VAL A 467 7.72 11.21 14.16
N VAL A 468 8.43 10.10 14.40
CA VAL A 468 7.84 8.90 15.02
C VAL A 468 7.38 9.19 16.45
N LEU A 469 8.25 9.75 17.30
CA LEU A 469 7.92 10.03 18.69
C LEU A 469 6.74 11.03 18.82
N PRO A 470 6.73 12.19 18.13
CA PRO A 470 5.57 13.08 18.16
C PRO A 470 4.28 12.43 17.66
N VAL A 471 4.34 11.60 16.61
CA VAL A 471 3.19 10.84 16.12
C VAL A 471 2.66 9.87 17.17
N VAL A 472 3.55 9.15 17.87
CA VAL A 472 3.18 8.25 18.98
C VAL A 472 2.51 9.01 20.11
N VAL A 473 3.09 10.13 20.53
CA VAL A 473 2.52 10.98 21.58
C VAL A 473 1.15 11.53 21.17
N LEU A 474 1.03 12.06 19.94
CA LEU A 474 -0.23 12.60 19.43
C LEU A 474 -1.30 11.52 19.35
N ARG A 475 -0.98 10.35 18.78
CA ARG A 475 -1.92 9.23 18.68
C ARG A 475 -2.36 8.76 20.05
N ALA A 476 -1.44 8.61 21.00
CA ALA A 476 -1.78 8.24 22.37
C ALA A 476 -2.70 9.28 23.06
N ALA A 477 -2.52 10.57 22.76
CA ALA A 477 -3.34 11.64 23.34
C ALA A 477 -4.77 11.69 22.79
N VAL A 478 -4.99 11.28 21.53
CA VAL A 478 -6.31 11.33 20.87
C VAL A 478 -6.98 9.96 20.70
N TYR A 479 -6.32 8.89 21.16
CA TYR A 479 -6.83 7.52 21.04
C TYR A 479 -7.97 7.28 22.05
N LEU A 480 -9.13 6.92 21.52
CA LEU A 480 -10.24 6.45 22.33
C LEU A 480 -10.19 4.91 22.39
N PRO A 481 -9.96 4.30 23.57
CA PRO A 481 -9.94 2.86 23.68
C PRO A 481 -11.35 2.27 23.43
N PRO A 482 -11.44 1.02 22.94
CA PRO A 482 -12.71 0.32 22.79
C PRO A 482 -13.52 0.34 24.10
N GLY A 483 -14.79 0.75 24.02
CA GLY A 483 -15.69 0.85 25.16
C GLY A 483 -15.58 2.14 25.97
N SER A 484 -14.77 3.11 25.53
CA SER A 484 -14.74 4.44 26.16
C SER A 484 -16.00 5.27 25.89
N ARG A 485 -16.74 4.95 24.84
CA ARG A 485 -18.07 5.52 24.59
C ARG A 485 -19.12 4.77 25.39
N MET A 486 -19.78 5.49 26.29
CA MET A 486 -20.90 4.96 27.07
C MET A 486 -22.21 5.04 26.26
N PRO A 487 -23.17 4.12 26.50
CA PRO A 487 -24.52 4.26 25.98
C PRO A 487 -25.14 5.57 26.53
N PRO A 488 -25.78 6.40 25.70
CA PRO A 488 -26.47 7.60 26.17
C PRO A 488 -27.56 7.25 27.21
N SER A 489 -27.59 7.97 28.33
CA SER A 489 -28.44 7.64 29.49
C SER A 489 -29.92 7.97 29.31
N THR A 490 -30.28 8.83 28.35
CA THR A 490 -31.67 9.23 28.05
C THR A 490 -31.81 9.75 26.61
N GLY A 491 -32.71 9.15 25.83
CA GLY A 491 -33.28 9.71 24.59
C GLY A 491 -32.26 10.38 23.66
N GLY A 492 -31.18 9.67 23.30
CA GLY A 492 -30.14 10.20 22.41
C GLY A 492 -30.73 10.76 21.11
N ALA A 493 -30.01 11.62 20.38
CA ALA A 493 -30.53 12.23 19.14
C ALA A 493 -30.99 11.14 18.15
N PRO A 494 -32.25 11.12 17.68
CA PRO A 494 -33.21 12.24 17.59
C PRO A 494 -34.28 12.33 18.70
N GLY A 495 -34.05 11.82 19.91
CA GLY A 495 -34.97 11.97 21.06
C GLY A 495 -35.76 10.72 21.43
N THR A 496 -35.57 9.61 20.71
CA THR A 496 -36.27 8.33 20.97
C THR A 496 -35.51 7.51 22.03
N THR A 497 -36.17 7.20 23.14
CA THR A 497 -35.62 6.32 24.20
C THR A 497 -35.77 4.85 23.82
N SER A 498 -34.66 4.10 23.75
CA SER A 498 -34.65 2.66 23.50
C SER A 498 -33.47 1.98 24.20
N ASP A 499 -33.59 0.69 24.53
CA ASP A 499 -32.45 -0.10 25.04
C ASP A 499 -31.35 -0.25 23.98
N VAL A 500 -31.74 -0.39 22.71
CA VAL A 500 -30.84 -0.58 21.57
C VAL A 500 -31.23 0.37 20.44
N ARG A 501 -30.25 1.09 19.90
CA ARG A 501 -30.38 1.85 18.65
C ARG A 501 -29.35 1.35 17.67
N ILE A 502 -29.82 0.77 16.57
CA ILE A 502 -28.97 0.19 15.53
C ILE A 502 -28.99 1.08 14.28
N PHE A 503 -27.82 1.32 13.73
CA PHE A 503 -27.61 2.05 12.48
C PHE A 503 -27.03 1.07 11.45
N SER A 504 -27.76 0.79 10.37
CA SER A 504 -27.31 -0.07 9.28
C SER A 504 -27.04 0.75 8.03
N PHE A 505 -25.88 0.59 7.39
CA PHE A 505 -25.52 1.36 6.21
C PHE A 505 -24.48 0.67 5.33
N ASN A 506 -24.78 0.55 4.04
CA ASN A 506 -23.80 0.17 3.04
C ASN A 506 -22.93 1.39 2.72
N VAL A 507 -21.62 1.28 2.99
CA VAL A 507 -20.68 2.41 2.89
C VAL A 507 -20.00 2.52 1.52
N TYR A 508 -20.47 1.76 0.53
CA TYR A 508 -20.03 1.86 -0.87
C TYR A 508 -18.51 1.80 -1.00
N GLN A 509 -17.91 0.79 -0.35
CA GLN A 509 -16.46 0.52 -0.36
C GLN A 509 -15.60 1.67 0.13
N GLY A 510 -16.17 2.55 0.96
CA GLY A 510 -15.48 3.72 1.49
C GLY A 510 -15.40 4.89 0.51
N PHE A 511 -16.14 4.85 -0.60
CA PHE A 511 -16.22 5.91 -1.59
C PHE A 511 -17.55 6.66 -1.54
N ASN A 512 -17.51 7.95 -1.89
CA ASN A 512 -18.71 8.68 -2.27
C ASN A 512 -18.86 8.76 -3.79
N ARG A 513 -20.01 9.23 -4.28
CA ARG A 513 -20.24 9.38 -5.74
C ARG A 513 -19.31 10.40 -6.42
N ALA A 514 -18.55 11.19 -5.67
CA ALA A 514 -17.50 12.06 -6.17
C ALA A 514 -16.10 11.38 -6.19
N GLY A 515 -15.98 10.07 -5.93
CA GLY A 515 -14.72 9.33 -6.00
C GLY A 515 -13.69 9.64 -4.94
N THR A 516 -14.09 10.38 -3.91
CA THR A 516 -13.29 10.64 -2.72
C THR A 516 -13.70 9.68 -1.62
N ASN A 517 -12.92 9.62 -0.53
CA ASN A 517 -13.33 8.80 0.61
C ASN A 517 -14.53 9.46 1.32
N ASN A 518 -15.39 8.64 1.90
CA ASN A 518 -16.63 9.10 2.55
C ASN A 518 -16.58 9.06 4.09
N PHE A 519 -15.39 8.87 4.66
CA PHE A 519 -15.24 8.49 6.07
C PHE A 519 -15.73 9.57 7.04
N VAL A 520 -15.38 10.84 6.78
CA VAL A 520 -15.81 11.97 7.61
C VAL A 520 -17.31 12.27 7.44
N PRO A 521 -17.88 12.32 6.22
CA PRO A 521 -19.33 12.40 6.03
C PRO A 521 -20.10 11.28 6.75
N ILE A 522 -19.64 10.03 6.66
CA ILE A 522 -20.24 8.89 7.37
C ILE A 522 -20.11 9.05 8.88
N LEU A 523 -18.96 9.48 9.40
CA LEU A 523 -18.79 9.75 10.83
C LEU A 523 -19.81 10.80 11.33
N ARG A 524 -20.00 11.89 10.59
CA ARG A 524 -20.99 12.94 10.94
C ARG A 524 -22.41 12.38 10.93
N MET A 525 -22.77 11.64 9.89
CA MET A 525 -24.06 10.95 9.79
C MET A 525 -24.29 10.02 10.98
N ILE A 526 -23.29 9.22 11.38
CA ILE A 526 -23.38 8.35 12.56
C ILE A 526 -23.57 9.18 13.84
N GLN A 527 -22.87 10.30 13.98
CA GLN A 527 -22.97 11.18 15.16
C GLN A 527 -24.36 11.80 15.29
N ASP A 528 -25.01 12.14 14.18
CA ASP A 528 -26.36 12.73 14.18
C ASP A 528 -27.44 11.80 14.77
N PHE A 529 -27.24 10.47 14.68
CA PHE A 529 -28.17 9.46 15.21
C PHE A 529 -27.72 8.82 16.53
N ASP A 530 -26.51 9.12 17.01
CA ASP A 530 -25.94 8.60 18.26
C ASP A 530 -26.26 7.10 18.53
N PRO A 531 -25.95 6.17 17.59
CA PRO A 531 -26.37 4.78 17.71
C PRO A 531 -25.56 4.01 18.76
N HIS A 532 -26.21 3.03 19.39
CA HIS A 532 -25.55 2.07 20.29
C HIS A 532 -24.76 1.03 19.48
N VAL A 533 -25.29 0.67 18.31
CA VAL A 533 -24.74 -0.35 17.42
C VAL A 533 -24.72 0.17 15.99
N ILE A 534 -23.62 -0.06 15.27
CA ILE A 534 -23.47 0.34 13.86
C ILE A 534 -23.11 -0.92 13.06
N ALA A 535 -23.91 -1.28 12.06
CA ALA A 535 -23.69 -2.40 11.15
C ALA A 535 -23.41 -1.86 9.74
N LEU A 536 -22.17 -2.00 9.28
CA LEU A 536 -21.74 -1.54 7.97
C LEU A 536 -21.56 -2.70 7.01
N GLN A 537 -21.95 -2.48 5.75
CA GLN A 537 -21.73 -3.38 4.60
C GLN A 537 -20.79 -2.70 3.61
N GLU A 538 -20.10 -3.48 2.77
CA GLU A 538 -19.03 -3.00 1.87
C GLU A 538 -17.95 -2.19 2.60
N SER A 539 -17.52 -2.69 3.76
CA SER A 539 -16.70 -1.94 4.73
C SER A 539 -15.23 -2.39 4.81
N ASP A 540 -14.81 -3.42 4.06
CA ASP A 540 -13.41 -3.79 3.92
C ASP A 540 -12.70 -2.88 2.92
N THR A 541 -12.20 -1.76 3.43
CA THR A 541 -11.45 -0.76 2.67
C THR A 541 -9.94 -1.01 2.71
N MET A 542 -9.51 -2.19 3.17
CA MET A 542 -8.09 -2.58 3.29
C MET A 542 -7.58 -3.36 2.07
N GLN A 543 -8.36 -3.36 1.00
CA GLN A 543 -7.94 -3.82 -0.31
C GLN A 543 -7.11 -2.75 -1.03
N MET A 544 -6.20 -3.21 -1.90
CA MET A 544 -5.35 -2.31 -2.70
C MET A 544 -6.19 -1.37 -3.58
N GLY A 545 -7.31 -1.85 -4.13
CA GLY A 545 -8.27 -1.03 -4.89
C GLY A 545 -8.97 0.05 -4.07
N SER A 546 -8.95 -0.02 -2.74
CA SER A 546 -9.50 1.01 -1.85
C SER A 546 -8.41 1.94 -1.30
N GLY A 547 -7.14 1.72 -1.65
CA GLY A 547 -5.98 2.49 -1.14
C GLY A 547 -5.52 2.08 0.27
N GLU A 548 -5.97 0.91 0.74
CA GLU A 548 -5.60 0.33 2.03
C GLU A 548 -5.85 1.30 3.22
N ILE A 549 -6.93 2.07 3.15
CA ILE A 549 -7.36 3.01 4.20
C ILE A 549 -8.35 2.30 5.12
N ASP A 550 -8.15 2.32 6.44
CA ASP A 550 -8.93 1.47 7.35
C ASP A 550 -10.16 2.20 7.91
N LEU A 551 -11.32 2.06 7.26
CA LEU A 551 -12.58 2.65 7.76
C LEU A 551 -12.91 2.16 9.17
N THR A 552 -12.59 0.89 9.46
CA THR A 552 -12.89 0.31 10.76
C THR A 552 -12.01 0.89 11.86
N ASP A 553 -10.69 1.00 11.68
CA ASP A 553 -9.82 1.67 12.67
C ASP A 553 -10.19 3.15 12.82
N PHE A 554 -10.48 3.82 11.71
CA PHE A 554 -10.92 5.21 11.70
C PHE A 554 -12.17 5.41 12.56
N LEU A 555 -13.25 4.67 12.31
CA LEU A 555 -14.49 4.82 13.07
C LEU A 555 -14.34 4.32 14.51
N ALA A 556 -13.75 3.15 14.75
CA ALA A 556 -13.62 2.59 16.09
C ALA A 556 -12.82 3.51 17.02
N SER A 557 -11.67 4.01 16.56
CA SER A 557 -10.79 4.88 17.36
C SER A 557 -11.29 6.33 17.45
N THR A 558 -12.22 6.75 16.59
CA THR A 558 -12.86 8.08 16.65
C THR A 558 -14.11 8.09 17.50
N LEU A 559 -14.84 6.98 17.52
CA LEU A 559 -16.07 6.85 18.28
C LEU A 559 -15.85 6.18 19.65
N GLY A 560 -14.69 5.57 19.91
CA GLY A 560 -14.42 4.85 21.16
C GLY A 560 -15.26 3.58 21.33
N MET A 561 -15.68 2.96 20.22
CA MET A 561 -16.56 1.78 20.20
C MET A 561 -15.76 0.49 20.04
N TYR A 562 -16.31 -0.62 20.54
CA TYR A 562 -15.85 -1.95 20.15
C TYR A 562 -16.11 -2.17 18.66
N SER A 563 -15.26 -2.95 17.99
CA SER A 563 -15.41 -3.25 16.57
C SER A 563 -15.18 -4.73 16.28
N TYR A 564 -15.98 -5.29 15.37
CA TYR A 564 -15.83 -6.64 14.83
C TYR A 564 -15.94 -6.57 13.30
N ALA A 565 -14.81 -6.72 12.62
CA ALA A 565 -14.73 -6.73 11.14
C ALA A 565 -14.46 -8.15 10.67
N ASN A 566 -15.35 -8.66 9.82
CA ASN A 566 -15.30 -10.00 9.30
C ASN A 566 -16.24 -10.09 8.08
N PRO A 567 -15.92 -10.83 7.00
CA PRO A 567 -14.71 -11.61 6.71
C PRO A 567 -13.40 -10.84 6.82
N ARG A 568 -12.32 -11.57 7.01
CA ARG A 568 -10.96 -11.01 6.97
C ARG A 568 -10.65 -10.54 5.56
N THR A 569 -9.75 -9.57 5.43
CA THR A 569 -9.36 -9.04 4.11
C THR A 569 -8.76 -10.13 3.20
N ASP A 570 -8.17 -11.19 3.79
CA ASP A 570 -7.62 -12.34 3.04
C ASP A 570 -8.67 -13.29 2.48
N GLU A 571 -9.95 -13.10 2.82
CA GLU A 571 -11.10 -13.83 2.28
C GLU A 571 -11.72 -13.13 1.07
N ASP A 572 -11.13 -12.02 0.61
CA ASP A 572 -11.45 -11.34 -0.64
C ASP A 572 -12.94 -10.95 -0.78
N SER A 573 -13.57 -10.50 0.32
CA SER A 573 -14.94 -9.94 0.33
C SER A 573 -14.93 -8.41 0.32
N PHE A 574 -16.07 -7.78 0.02
CA PHE A 574 -16.26 -6.34 0.31
C PHE A 574 -16.47 -6.05 1.81
N GLY A 575 -16.68 -7.08 2.62
CA GLY A 575 -16.57 -7.04 4.08
C GLY A 575 -17.74 -6.39 4.81
N CYS A 576 -18.00 -6.91 6.01
CA CYS A 576 -18.96 -6.37 6.96
C CYS A 576 -18.20 -5.94 8.22
N THR A 577 -18.68 -4.88 8.86
CA THR A 577 -18.12 -4.40 10.12
C THR A 577 -19.23 -4.00 11.06
N MET A 578 -19.17 -4.48 12.30
CA MET A 578 -20.05 -4.03 13.35
C MET A 578 -19.30 -3.29 14.44
N PHE A 579 -19.88 -2.19 14.92
CA PHE A 579 -19.41 -1.43 16.07
C PHE A 579 -20.46 -1.46 17.17
N SER A 580 -20.02 -1.42 18.43
CA SER A 580 -20.92 -1.44 19.57
C SER A 580 -20.36 -0.60 20.73
N VAL A 581 -21.23 0.12 21.44
CA VAL A 581 -20.92 0.69 22.76
C VAL A 581 -20.92 -0.40 23.86
N PHE A 582 -21.64 -1.49 23.62
CA PHE A 582 -21.66 -2.66 24.50
C PHE A 582 -20.50 -3.62 24.17
N PRO A 583 -19.89 -4.29 25.16
CA PRO A 583 -18.85 -5.28 24.91
C PRO A 583 -19.30 -6.38 23.94
N ILE A 584 -18.40 -6.74 23.01
CA ILE A 584 -18.59 -7.84 22.06
C ILE A 584 -18.04 -9.13 22.67
N ASP A 585 -18.87 -10.16 22.80
CA ASP A 585 -18.40 -11.49 23.15
C ASP A 585 -17.84 -12.19 21.90
N VAL A 586 -16.53 -12.02 21.70
CA VAL A 586 -15.81 -12.60 20.56
C VAL A 586 -15.89 -14.13 20.55
N SER A 587 -16.03 -14.78 21.71
CA SER A 587 -16.09 -16.25 21.80
C SER A 587 -17.41 -16.83 21.28
N MET A 588 -18.47 -16.03 21.34
CA MET A 588 -19.82 -16.34 20.85
C MET A 588 -20.12 -15.66 19.51
N SER A 589 -19.14 -15.00 18.91
CA SER A 589 -19.26 -14.31 17.63
C SER A 589 -18.63 -15.13 16.51
N GLU A 590 -19.25 -15.10 15.34
CA GLU A 590 -18.78 -15.75 14.12
C GLU A 590 -18.89 -14.78 12.95
N GLY A 591 -18.07 -14.98 11.94
CA GLY A 591 -18.25 -14.34 10.64
C GLY A 591 -17.65 -15.20 9.55
N GLY A 592 -18.05 -14.92 8.32
CA GLY A 592 -17.52 -15.62 7.17
C GLY A 592 -18.22 -15.22 5.88
N ILE A 593 -17.85 -15.94 4.82
CA ILE A 593 -18.36 -15.76 3.48
C ILE A 593 -19.66 -16.56 3.32
N LEU A 594 -20.72 -15.92 2.83
CA LEU A 594 -21.95 -16.61 2.45
C LEU A 594 -21.70 -17.53 1.24
N PRO A 595 -22.46 -18.63 1.09
CA PRO A 595 -22.29 -19.52 -0.05
C PRO A 595 -22.43 -18.77 -1.37
N SER A 596 -21.37 -18.78 -2.17
CA SER A 596 -21.35 -18.15 -3.48
C SER A 596 -20.58 -19.03 -4.48
N PRO A 597 -21.28 -19.92 -5.21
CA PRO A 597 -20.65 -20.79 -6.20
C PRO A 597 -19.98 -20.03 -7.34
N ILE A 598 -20.60 -18.92 -7.79
CA ILE A 598 -20.11 -18.14 -8.93
C ILE A 598 -19.92 -16.68 -8.55
N GLY A 599 -20.87 -16.11 -7.82
CA GLY A 599 -20.95 -14.69 -7.58
C GLY A 599 -19.97 -14.15 -6.55
N GLU A 600 -20.33 -13.03 -5.95
CA GLU A 600 -19.52 -12.31 -4.98
C GLU A 600 -19.27 -13.09 -3.67
N ASN A 601 -18.07 -12.91 -3.12
CA ASN A 601 -17.72 -13.24 -1.74
C ASN A 601 -18.49 -12.34 -0.74
N ALA A 602 -19.77 -12.61 -0.58
CA ALA A 602 -20.72 -11.89 0.25
C ALA A 602 -20.46 -12.10 1.76
N CYS A 603 -20.67 -11.07 2.59
CA CYS A 603 -20.32 -11.12 4.01
C CYS A 603 -21.49 -11.49 4.93
N LEU A 604 -21.16 -12.22 6.00
CA LEU A 604 -22.02 -12.52 7.14
C LEU A 604 -21.23 -12.35 8.44
N GLN A 605 -21.85 -11.70 9.43
CA GLN A 605 -21.36 -11.66 10.81
C GLN A 605 -22.51 -11.95 11.76
N ARG A 606 -22.30 -12.84 12.73
CA ARG A 606 -23.15 -12.96 13.92
C ARG A 606 -22.33 -12.58 15.14
N VAL A 607 -22.78 -11.59 15.87
CA VAL A 607 -22.08 -11.07 17.03
C VAL A 607 -23.02 -11.06 18.21
N THR A 608 -22.50 -11.49 19.35
CA THR A 608 -23.24 -11.47 20.61
C THR A 608 -22.82 -10.25 21.42
N LEU A 609 -23.80 -9.43 21.82
CA LEU A 609 -23.61 -8.29 22.72
C LEU A 609 -24.26 -8.57 24.07
N ASP A 610 -23.63 -8.09 25.14
CA ASP A 610 -24.29 -7.98 26.45
C ASP A 610 -24.96 -6.59 26.59
N VAL A 611 -26.27 -6.56 26.45
CA VAL A 611 -27.09 -5.35 26.62
C VAL A 611 -27.80 -5.44 27.96
N HIS A 612 -27.31 -4.71 28.96
CA HIS A 612 -27.90 -4.67 30.31
C HIS A 612 -28.09 -6.06 30.97
N GLY A 613 -27.16 -6.98 30.76
CA GLY A 613 -27.23 -8.35 31.28
C GLY A 613 -28.00 -9.32 30.38
N THR A 614 -28.46 -8.88 29.21
CA THR A 614 -29.18 -9.70 28.22
C THR A 614 -28.32 -9.91 26.99
N ALA A 615 -28.07 -11.16 26.64
CA ALA A 615 -27.38 -11.52 25.40
C ALA A 615 -28.26 -11.22 24.18
N LEU A 616 -27.86 -10.23 23.39
CA LEU A 616 -28.47 -9.87 22.11
C LEU A 616 -27.63 -10.46 20.97
N SER A 617 -28.28 -11.25 20.10
CA SER A 617 -27.67 -11.73 18.86
C SER A 617 -27.91 -10.72 17.73
N LEU A 618 -26.84 -10.26 17.10
CA LEU A 618 -26.89 -9.34 15.97
C LEU A 618 -26.28 -10.02 14.76
N VAL A 619 -27.04 -10.09 13.67
CA VAL A 619 -26.60 -10.63 12.40
C VAL A 619 -26.50 -9.50 11.39
N ASN A 620 -25.30 -9.25 10.88
CA ASN A 620 -25.02 -8.27 9.82
C ASN A 620 -24.71 -9.00 8.52
N VAL A 621 -25.38 -8.66 7.43
CA VAL A 621 -25.22 -9.32 6.12
C VAL A 621 -25.06 -8.33 4.97
N HIS A 622 -24.33 -8.75 3.95
CA HIS A 622 -24.37 -8.20 2.60
C HIS A 622 -24.53 -9.37 1.65
N LEU A 623 -25.64 -9.45 0.92
CA LEU A 623 -25.86 -10.51 -0.08
C LEU A 623 -25.22 -10.13 -1.41
N GLY A 624 -24.66 -11.11 -2.10
CA GLY A 624 -24.09 -10.90 -3.44
C GLY A 624 -25.17 -10.46 -4.43
N ASN A 625 -24.78 -9.68 -5.43
CA ASN A 625 -25.74 -9.17 -6.42
C ASN A 625 -26.14 -10.22 -7.49
N ASP A 626 -25.51 -11.39 -7.49
CA ASP A 626 -25.56 -12.38 -8.56
C ASP A 626 -26.85 -13.22 -8.60
N GLY A 627 -27.84 -12.75 -9.34
CA GLY A 627 -29.04 -13.53 -9.67
C GLY A 627 -29.89 -13.93 -8.46
N MET A 628 -31.06 -14.51 -8.71
CA MET A 628 -32.03 -14.82 -7.65
C MET A 628 -31.79 -16.20 -7.00
N ALA A 629 -31.13 -17.12 -7.70
CA ALA A 629 -30.82 -18.45 -7.18
C ALA A 629 -29.70 -18.42 -6.12
N GLU A 630 -28.64 -17.64 -6.37
CA GLU A 630 -27.56 -17.49 -5.39
C GLU A 630 -28.04 -16.72 -4.15
N LYS A 631 -28.83 -15.64 -4.35
CA LYS A 631 -29.48 -14.94 -3.23
C LYS A 631 -30.32 -15.89 -2.36
N GLN A 632 -31.09 -16.81 -2.96
CA GLN A 632 -31.83 -17.81 -2.18
C GLN A 632 -30.90 -18.74 -1.39
N LEU A 633 -29.81 -19.25 -2.01
CA LEU A 633 -28.83 -20.08 -1.33
C LEU A 633 -28.19 -19.36 -0.13
N GLN A 634 -27.88 -18.07 -0.29
CA GLN A 634 -27.32 -17.23 0.78
C GLN A 634 -28.34 -17.01 1.91
N LEU A 635 -29.61 -16.73 1.57
CA LEU A 635 -30.69 -16.60 2.54
C LEU A 635 -30.95 -17.89 3.31
N ASP A 636 -30.97 -19.03 2.63
CA ASP A 636 -31.14 -20.34 3.26
C ASP A 636 -30.03 -20.61 4.27
N ALA A 637 -28.78 -20.27 3.93
CA ALA A 637 -27.65 -20.37 4.84
C ALA A 637 -27.78 -19.44 6.06
N ILE A 638 -28.25 -18.20 5.86
CA ILE A 638 -28.52 -17.27 6.97
C ILE A 638 -29.58 -17.85 7.91
N VAL A 639 -30.70 -18.35 7.37
CA VAL A 639 -31.80 -18.90 8.16
C VAL A 639 -31.33 -20.14 8.93
N GLN A 640 -30.71 -21.10 8.26
CA GLN A 640 -30.30 -22.38 8.83
C GLN A 640 -29.16 -22.25 9.84
N HIS A 641 -28.10 -21.51 9.51
CA HIS A 641 -26.88 -21.49 10.31
C HIS A 641 -26.84 -20.40 11.37
N VAL A 642 -27.59 -19.32 11.19
CA VAL A 642 -27.40 -18.10 11.97
C VAL A 642 -28.64 -17.73 12.76
N VAL A 643 -29.82 -17.80 12.12
CA VAL A 643 -31.08 -17.44 12.78
C VAL A 643 -31.64 -18.61 13.61
N ALA A 644 -31.55 -19.83 13.09
CA ALA A 644 -32.10 -21.03 13.72
C ALA A 644 -31.17 -21.70 14.76
N SER A 645 -29.86 -21.40 14.75
CA SER A 645 -28.87 -22.02 15.65
C SER A 645 -28.87 -21.50 17.09
N GLY A 646 -29.60 -20.39 17.38
CA GLY A 646 -29.87 -19.94 18.74
C GLY A 646 -31.00 -20.76 19.40
N SER A 647 -31.11 -20.71 20.73
CA SER A 647 -32.15 -21.42 21.52
C SER A 647 -33.60 -20.93 21.30
N GLY A 648 -33.91 -20.37 20.13
CA GLY A 648 -35.24 -19.91 19.69
C GLY A 648 -35.87 -18.76 20.50
N THR A 649 -35.30 -18.39 21.65
CA THR A 649 -35.99 -17.60 22.69
C THR A 649 -35.27 -16.31 23.10
N GLY A 650 -34.08 -16.04 22.57
CA GLY A 650 -33.32 -14.81 22.84
C GLY A 650 -33.67 -13.67 21.87
N PRO A 651 -33.39 -12.41 22.24
CA PRO A 651 -33.51 -11.25 21.34
C PRO A 651 -32.53 -11.37 20.17
N LEU A 652 -33.00 -11.09 18.96
CA LEU A 652 -32.18 -11.12 17.75
C LEU A 652 -32.55 -9.96 16.81
N LEU A 653 -31.53 -9.33 16.22
CA LEU A 653 -31.65 -8.46 15.07
C LEU A 653 -30.89 -9.05 13.89
N LEU A 654 -31.48 -9.04 12.70
CA LEU A 654 -30.85 -9.37 11.43
C LEU A 654 -30.93 -8.12 10.54
N VAL A 655 -29.79 -7.58 10.16
CA VAL A 655 -29.67 -6.29 9.47
C VAL A 655 -28.72 -6.37 8.29
N GLY A 656 -28.88 -5.44 7.36
CA GLY A 656 -27.89 -5.19 6.33
C GLY A 656 -28.48 -4.99 4.95
N ASP A 657 -27.67 -5.25 3.94
CA ASP A 657 -28.01 -5.11 2.52
C ASP A 657 -28.31 -6.49 1.93
N PHE A 658 -29.57 -6.73 1.59
CA PHE A 658 -30.02 -8.03 1.10
C PHE A 658 -29.98 -8.11 -0.42
N ASN A 659 -29.63 -7.02 -1.12
CA ASN A 659 -29.65 -6.93 -2.58
C ASN A 659 -30.95 -7.45 -3.21
N THR A 660 -32.04 -7.45 -2.45
CA THR A 660 -33.31 -8.13 -2.74
C THR A 660 -34.44 -7.20 -2.34
N ARG A 661 -35.36 -6.94 -3.27
CA ARG A 661 -36.48 -6.03 -2.99
C ARG A 661 -37.52 -6.68 -2.09
N LYS A 662 -38.20 -5.85 -1.31
CA LYS A 662 -39.37 -6.24 -0.52
C LYS A 662 -40.43 -6.95 -1.38
N TYR A 663 -41.10 -7.95 -0.81
CA TYR A 663 -42.17 -8.76 -1.43
C TYR A 663 -41.77 -9.65 -2.62
N THR A 664 -40.48 -9.76 -2.95
CA THR A 664 -39.98 -10.83 -3.82
C THR A 664 -40.15 -12.21 -3.17
N SER A 665 -40.03 -13.29 -3.95
CA SER A 665 -40.08 -14.66 -3.41
C SER A 665 -39.03 -14.90 -2.32
N GLN A 666 -37.82 -14.37 -2.51
CA GLN A 666 -36.69 -14.47 -1.59
C GLN A 666 -36.98 -13.74 -0.28
N TYR A 667 -37.50 -12.52 -0.36
CA TYR A 667 -37.92 -11.76 0.81
C TYR A 667 -39.03 -12.51 1.58
N ASN A 668 -40.07 -12.99 0.88
CA ASN A 668 -41.18 -13.69 1.53
C ASN A 668 -40.73 -15.01 2.17
N ALA A 669 -39.84 -15.75 1.51
CA ALA A 669 -39.22 -16.96 2.06
C ALA A 669 -38.41 -16.65 3.32
N LEU A 670 -37.57 -15.60 3.29
CA LEU A 670 -36.83 -15.16 4.47
C LEU A 670 -37.77 -14.85 5.65
N VAL A 671 -38.79 -14.02 5.44
CA VAL A 671 -39.74 -13.65 6.51
C VAL A 671 -40.48 -14.88 7.06
N HIS A 672 -40.93 -15.77 6.17
CA HIS A 672 -41.64 -16.99 6.55
C HIS A 672 -40.74 -17.97 7.33
N ASP A 673 -39.58 -18.30 6.79
CA ASP A 673 -38.71 -19.36 7.31
C ASP A 673 -37.91 -18.93 8.54
N SER A 674 -37.62 -17.62 8.67
CA SER A 674 -36.94 -17.06 9.84
C SER A 674 -37.88 -16.73 11.01
N ALA A 675 -39.18 -16.56 10.72
CA ALA A 675 -40.18 -16.03 11.63
C ALA A 675 -39.79 -14.67 12.25
N LEU A 676 -39.04 -13.84 11.52
CA LEU A 676 -38.65 -12.50 11.94
C LEU A 676 -39.65 -11.44 11.46
N ALA A 677 -39.87 -10.42 12.28
CA ALA A 677 -40.66 -9.25 11.91
C ALA A 677 -39.77 -8.22 11.18
N ASP A 678 -40.24 -7.68 10.05
CA ASP A 678 -39.58 -6.56 9.35
C ASP A 678 -39.96 -5.22 10.02
N ALA A 679 -38.98 -4.49 10.55
CA ALA A 679 -39.19 -3.18 11.15
C ALA A 679 -39.69 -2.12 10.15
N GLY A 680 -39.41 -2.30 8.86
CA GLY A 680 -39.90 -1.43 7.78
C GLY A 680 -41.36 -1.70 7.38
N VAL A 681 -42.08 -2.59 8.06
CA VAL A 681 -43.54 -2.77 7.90
C VAL A 681 -44.28 -1.95 8.97
N PRO A 682 -45.21 -1.04 8.59
CA PRO A 682 -45.90 -0.17 9.55
C PRO A 682 -46.66 -0.88 10.67
N ALA A 683 -47.06 -2.15 10.47
CA ALA A 683 -47.70 -2.96 11.50
C ALA A 683 -46.73 -3.45 12.59
N ASN A 684 -45.43 -3.46 12.32
CA ASN A 684 -44.39 -3.98 13.20
C ASN A 684 -43.64 -2.86 13.95
N CYS A 685 -43.55 -1.67 13.37
CA CYS A 685 -42.83 -0.54 13.95
C CYS A 685 -43.42 0.80 13.51
N ILE A 686 -43.11 1.88 14.24
CA ILE A 686 -43.52 3.24 13.87
C ILE A 686 -42.53 3.80 12.83
N PRO A 687 -42.92 4.00 11.56
CA PRO A 687 -42.07 4.64 10.58
C PRO A 687 -42.08 6.16 10.77
N THR A 688 -40.93 6.81 10.61
CA THR A 688 -40.84 8.30 10.60
C THR A 688 -40.89 8.90 9.21
N TYR A 689 -41.01 8.07 8.16
CA TYR A 689 -41.08 8.50 6.78
C TYR A 689 -42.04 7.64 5.96
N ASP A 690 -42.59 8.21 4.88
CA ASP A 690 -43.41 7.46 3.93
C ASP A 690 -42.51 6.60 3.03
N MET A 691 -42.58 5.28 3.21
CA MET A 691 -41.81 4.30 2.46
C MET A 691 -42.24 4.22 0.98
N GLY A 692 -43.31 4.92 0.57
CA GLY A 692 -44.00 4.78 -0.71
C GLY A 692 -43.22 5.09 -2.00
N ALA A 693 -41.99 5.60 -1.94
CA ALA A 693 -41.25 6.03 -3.14
C ALA A 693 -40.00 5.19 -3.52
N SER A 694 -39.50 4.33 -2.63
CA SER A 694 -38.30 3.52 -2.91
C SER A 694 -38.56 2.04 -2.62
N THR A 695 -37.97 1.14 -3.41
CA THR A 695 -38.01 -0.31 -3.14
C THR A 695 -36.81 -0.67 -2.29
N PRO A 696 -36.93 -0.79 -0.94
CA PRO A 696 -35.79 -1.04 -0.07
C PRO A 696 -35.19 -2.40 -0.40
N ILE A 697 -33.85 -2.45 -0.36
CA ILE A 697 -33.06 -3.68 -0.39
C ILE A 697 -32.30 -3.88 0.92
N GLU A 698 -32.20 -2.83 1.74
CA GLU A 698 -31.68 -2.86 3.09
C GLU A 698 -32.82 -2.98 4.11
N PHE A 699 -32.67 -3.90 5.05
CA PHE A 699 -33.71 -4.24 6.02
C PHE A 699 -33.17 -4.36 7.45
N ILE A 700 -34.08 -4.24 8.41
CA ILE A 700 -33.86 -4.58 9.81
C ILE A 700 -34.99 -5.52 10.22
N PHE A 701 -34.65 -6.79 10.41
CA PHE A 701 -35.54 -7.83 10.91
C PHE A 701 -35.27 -8.10 12.39
N TYR A 702 -36.29 -8.49 13.14
CA TYR A 702 -36.15 -8.73 14.58
C TYR A 702 -37.06 -9.82 15.13
N ARG A 703 -36.69 -10.38 16.28
CA ARG A 703 -37.55 -11.22 17.15
C ARG A 703 -37.22 -11.01 18.62
N ASN A 704 -38.19 -11.28 19.50
CA ASN A 704 -38.06 -11.13 20.97
C ASN A 704 -37.51 -9.75 21.36
N LEU A 705 -38.00 -8.72 20.66
CA LEU A 705 -37.70 -7.30 20.84
C LEU A 705 -38.98 -6.53 20.53
N THR A 706 -39.13 -5.34 21.10
CA THR A 706 -40.19 -4.40 20.73
C THR A 706 -39.58 -3.29 19.88
N CYS A 707 -39.99 -3.18 18.62
CA CYS A 707 -39.60 -2.06 17.77
C CYS A 707 -40.41 -0.82 18.14
N ILE A 708 -39.72 0.26 18.50
CA ILE A 708 -40.32 1.53 18.91
C ILE A 708 -40.47 2.43 17.69
N GLN A 709 -39.41 2.54 16.89
CA GLN A 709 -39.32 3.45 15.77
C GLN A 709 -38.35 2.92 14.71
N PHE A 710 -38.65 3.18 13.45
CA PHE A 710 -37.80 2.88 12.31
C PHE A 710 -37.63 4.14 11.45
N ASP A 711 -36.38 4.61 11.32
CA ASP A 711 -36.04 5.78 10.53
C ASP A 711 -35.34 5.38 9.23
N TYR A 712 -35.66 6.13 8.17
CA TYR A 712 -35.06 5.98 6.85
C TYR A 712 -34.78 7.37 6.24
N PRO A 713 -33.73 8.06 6.70
CA PRO A 713 -33.45 9.44 6.33
C PRO A 713 -32.80 9.56 4.94
N HIS A 714 -33.43 10.35 4.06
CA HIS A 714 -32.90 10.73 2.73
C HIS A 714 -32.19 12.09 2.72
N THR A 715 -31.84 12.62 3.88
CA THR A 715 -31.34 14.00 4.04
C THR A 715 -29.86 14.17 3.72
N TYR A 716 -29.11 13.08 3.56
CA TYR A 716 -27.68 13.13 3.32
C TYR A 716 -27.35 13.04 1.83
N SER A 717 -26.42 13.88 1.38
CA SER A 717 -26.00 13.91 -0.02
C SER A 717 -25.19 12.66 -0.37
N GLN A 718 -25.67 11.88 -1.34
CA GLN A 718 -24.96 10.72 -1.88
C GLN A 718 -23.64 11.09 -2.59
N PHE A 719 -23.47 12.36 -2.97
CA PHE A 719 -22.19 12.87 -3.47
C PHE A 719 -21.12 12.95 -2.37
N GLU A 720 -21.51 12.99 -1.10
CA GLU A 720 -20.60 13.03 0.04
C GLU A 720 -20.50 11.70 0.79
N THR A 721 -21.59 10.92 0.84
CA THR A 721 -21.70 9.71 1.67
C THR A 721 -21.56 8.42 0.84
N ALA A 722 -22.66 7.81 0.42
CA ALA A 722 -22.69 6.57 -0.34
C ALA A 722 -23.83 6.58 -1.36
N ASP A 723 -23.95 5.53 -2.15
CA ASP A 723 -25.04 5.36 -3.12
C ASP A 723 -26.36 4.84 -2.51
N SER A 724 -26.35 4.54 -1.21
CA SER A 724 -27.49 4.13 -0.39
C SER A 724 -27.84 5.18 0.67
N PHE A 725 -28.76 4.84 1.58
CA PHE A 725 -29.17 5.66 2.72
C PHE A 725 -29.26 4.78 3.98
N PRO A 726 -28.96 5.29 5.18
CA PRO A 726 -28.92 4.47 6.38
C PRO A 726 -30.32 4.03 6.82
N ARG A 727 -30.39 2.91 7.56
CA ARG A 727 -31.58 2.47 8.29
C ARG A 727 -31.32 2.53 9.78
N ILE A 728 -32.22 3.16 10.53
CA ILE A 728 -32.08 3.30 11.98
C ILE A 728 -33.26 2.61 12.65
N GLY A 729 -32.99 1.66 13.53
CA GLY A 729 -34.01 0.97 14.30
C GLY A 729 -33.84 1.21 15.79
N HIS A 730 -34.94 1.48 16.49
CA HIS A 730 -34.98 1.70 17.93
C HIS A 730 -35.76 0.56 18.58
N PHE A 731 -35.11 -0.20 19.46
CA PHE A 731 -35.64 -1.43 20.04
C PHE A 731 -35.52 -1.47 21.57
N ASN A 732 -36.54 -2.02 22.23
CA ASN A 732 -36.46 -2.43 23.62
C ASN A 732 -36.33 -3.95 23.74
N LEU A 733 -35.56 -4.38 24.73
CA LEU A 733 -35.50 -5.78 25.14
C LEU A 733 -36.87 -6.18 25.71
N THR A 734 -37.45 -7.26 25.20
CA THR A 734 -38.64 -7.84 25.86
C THR A 734 -38.20 -8.46 27.18
N ARG A 735 -38.37 -7.70 28.27
CA ARG A 735 -38.11 -8.20 29.63
C ARG A 735 -39.05 -9.38 29.89
N ARG A 736 -38.50 -10.53 30.28
CA ARG A 736 -39.34 -11.61 30.82
C ARG A 736 -39.99 -11.07 32.10
N ALA A 737 -41.32 -11.05 32.11
CA ALA A 737 -42.12 -10.65 33.27
C ALA A 737 -41.87 -11.57 34.47
#